data_AF-A0A840BZR6-F1
#
_entry.id   AF-A0A840BZR6-F1
#
_cell.length_a   1.000
_cell.length_b   1.000
_cell.length_c   1.000
_cell.angle_alpha   90.00
_cell.angle_beta   90.00
_cell.angle_gamma   90.00
#
_symmetry.space_group_name_H-M   'P 1'
#
loop_
_entity.id
_entity.type
_entity.pdbx_description
1 polymer ?
#
loop_
_entity_poly.entity_id
_entity_poly.type
_entity_poly.pdbx_seq_one_letter_code
_entity_poly.pdbx_strand_id
1 'polypeptide(L)'
;MALLDVDERVAEATEAGHPRVFLLDREVLLLAWDVAQAVDAVVPLSVAGGLSIAPTASLRLTLAEGGTRLLWALRRPAGMPLNISLSAGAPGERVDIAIGAQEAVAPADAASLLGGLDAAGRIALLSALLNLWPSLFRLRRSRAYLRLLRSLLQAMAPNPPAAVILARAADDSVLVETMLAAGFGRIDATYVLSDRGLSKLEGTPHCAPLRRDGRQSVHWLAGDALSGPGAFIVLTGPDGMSVRALTQAGAQPPTMVRWLREKAQGAPGLREHLLRELSARSAAGQAMALEAQLRAPLQPRRVTGGGATPSAEIATALATASGTLVTGWYRDPSELVAGIETVTGDGPQDLTPGLHRFPVDVDGPGEDIRLRATGFVVRAPAFPGAVPLLQPRFRLRLKSGAFHDLVPAPQPVDPAERRAAALRAVPPQYVDEAVLAGTIAPIIARLHAEARGRVGEPSAVMIGRPLARPRVSVVVPLYRVLDFLRFQIAAFAADAWFRDHAELIYVLDSPEQARDVEHLLTGLHLVYALPVKLVVMARNAGFARACNAGAAEARGPVLAMVNSDVVPTAPGWLPALVKRLDGRRGIGAVGPKLLFEDGSLQHAGMYFSQDHRGRWLNQHFHKGMPRDYAPACKERVVPAVTGACLVLPRALFAEVGGFTEDYVIGDYEDSDLCLKITARGRRILYAPSVELYHLERKSMKESADYMRGIAWQYNCALHAARWGDLITDIMESPGGRRRRRERSLCA
;
A
#
# COMPACT_ATOMS: atom_id res chain seq x y z
N MET A 1 -15.11 -7.35 41.14
CA MET A 1 -14.90 -8.81 40.99
C MET A 1 -13.84 -9.01 39.92
N ALA A 2 -12.59 -9.24 40.30
CA ALA A 2 -11.54 -9.62 39.36
C ALA A 2 -11.86 -11.02 38.81
N LEU A 3 -11.97 -11.18 37.50
CA LEU A 3 -12.17 -12.50 36.89
C LEU A 3 -10.83 -13.22 36.80
N LEU A 4 -10.52 -13.92 37.87
CA LEU A 4 -9.42 -14.87 37.95
C LEU A 4 -9.92 -16.26 37.54
N ASP A 5 -9.26 -16.85 36.55
CA ASP A 5 -9.39 -18.26 36.18
C ASP A 5 -8.33 -19.07 36.97
N VAL A 6 -8.21 -18.77 38.28
CA VAL A 6 -7.11 -19.15 39.18
C VAL A 6 -7.73 -19.66 40.48
N ASP A 7 -7.31 -20.83 40.91
CA ASP A 7 -7.79 -21.49 42.13
C ASP A 7 -7.43 -20.66 43.38
N GLU A 8 -8.41 -20.39 44.25
CA GLU A 8 -8.26 -19.55 45.44
C GLU A 8 -7.46 -20.24 46.55
N ARG A 9 -7.16 -21.54 46.43
CA ARG A 9 -6.57 -22.33 47.53
C ARG A 9 -5.04 -22.41 47.43
N VAL A 10 -4.38 -21.46 48.06
CA VAL A 10 -3.01 -21.67 48.59
C VAL A 10 -3.02 -21.17 50.03
N ALA A 11 -3.12 -22.10 50.97
CA ALA A 11 -3.02 -21.85 52.41
C ALA A 11 -1.75 -22.50 52.93
N GLU A 12 -0.85 -21.68 53.47
CA GLU A 12 0.00 -22.05 54.61
C GLU A 12 0.44 -20.74 55.29
N ALA A 13 0.08 -20.62 56.57
CA ALA A 13 0.37 -19.48 57.41
C ALA A 13 1.87 -19.45 57.76
N THR A 14 2.51 -18.28 57.66
CA THR A 14 3.90 -18.06 58.08
C THR A 14 3.97 -16.85 59.01
N GLU A 15 4.89 -16.91 60.00
CA GLU A 15 5.02 -15.99 61.14
C GLU A 15 4.87 -14.50 60.76
N ALA A 16 3.85 -13.86 61.33
CA ALA A 16 3.55 -12.45 61.12
C ALA A 16 4.55 -11.55 61.88
N GLY A 17 5.15 -10.58 61.18
CA GLY A 17 5.79 -9.41 61.80
C GLY A 17 7.21 -9.07 61.34
N HIS A 18 8.02 -10.05 60.92
CA HIS A 18 9.41 -9.81 60.50
C HIS A 18 9.57 -9.75 58.96
N PRO A 19 10.36 -8.80 58.44
CA PRO A 19 10.70 -8.74 57.03
C PRO A 19 11.48 -9.98 56.56
N ARG A 20 11.15 -10.48 55.38
CA ARG A 20 11.79 -11.62 54.74
C ARG A 20 12.68 -11.14 53.60
N VAL A 21 13.82 -11.79 53.42
CA VAL A 21 14.81 -11.45 52.39
C VAL A 21 15.01 -12.64 51.46
N PHE A 22 14.85 -12.41 50.16
CA PHE A 22 14.99 -13.43 49.12
C PHE A 22 15.91 -12.98 47.99
N LEU A 23 16.38 -13.92 47.18
CA LEU A 23 17.04 -13.64 45.90
C LEU A 23 16.09 -13.89 44.72
N LEU A 24 15.88 -12.88 43.88
CA LEU A 24 15.24 -13.03 42.55
C LEU A 24 16.23 -13.58 41.50
N ASP A 25 17.50 -13.22 41.67
CA ASP A 25 18.65 -13.73 40.92
C ASP A 25 19.92 -13.54 41.77
N ARG A 26 21.08 -13.98 41.29
CA ARG A 26 22.36 -13.92 42.03
C ARG A 26 22.68 -12.54 42.63
N GLU A 27 22.27 -11.47 41.98
CA GLU A 27 22.60 -10.09 42.36
C GLU A 27 21.37 -9.25 42.74
N VAL A 28 20.18 -9.85 42.82
CA VAL A 28 18.93 -9.08 43.01
C VAL A 28 18.22 -9.57 44.25
N LEU A 29 18.21 -8.71 45.28
CA LEU A 29 17.50 -8.94 46.53
C LEU A 29 16.05 -8.50 46.39
N LEU A 30 15.15 -9.29 46.98
CA LEU A 30 13.74 -8.97 47.16
C LEU A 30 13.43 -9.02 48.65
N LEU A 31 13.07 -7.86 49.19
CA LEU A 31 12.61 -7.68 50.56
C LEU A 31 11.09 -7.74 50.57
N ALA A 32 10.50 -8.54 51.45
CA ALA A 32 9.05 -8.65 51.60
C ALA A 32 8.65 -8.47 53.07
N TRP A 33 7.76 -7.53 53.34
CA TRP A 33 7.29 -7.25 54.70
C TRP A 33 5.77 -7.14 54.74
N ASP A 34 5.16 -7.93 55.62
CA ASP A 34 3.71 -7.96 55.82
C ASP A 34 3.36 -7.10 57.02
N VAL A 35 2.48 -6.14 56.81
CA VAL A 35 1.96 -5.25 57.84
C VAL A 35 0.46 -5.41 57.94
N ALA A 36 -0.04 -5.44 59.18
CA ALA A 36 -1.46 -5.67 59.46
C ALA A 36 -2.36 -4.52 58.99
N GLN A 37 -1.79 -3.33 58.80
CA GLN A 37 -2.53 -2.12 58.42
C GLN A 37 -2.49 -1.88 56.90
N ALA A 38 -3.50 -1.16 56.40
CA ALA A 38 -3.47 -0.64 55.04
C ALA A 38 -2.45 0.50 54.95
N VAL A 39 -1.47 0.38 54.05
CA VAL A 39 -0.46 1.42 53.84
C VAL A 39 -0.74 2.18 52.55
N ASP A 40 -0.77 3.50 52.62
CA ASP A 40 -1.11 4.39 51.49
C ASP A 40 0.08 4.66 50.54
N ALA A 41 1.32 4.61 51.04
CA ALA A 41 2.51 4.86 50.25
C ALA A 41 3.67 3.94 50.67
N VAL A 42 4.43 3.43 49.68
CA VAL A 42 5.66 2.70 49.97
C VAL A 42 6.77 3.71 50.28
N VAL A 43 7.29 3.70 51.51
CA VAL A 43 8.38 4.58 51.93
C VAL A 43 9.71 4.11 51.32
N PRO A 44 10.61 5.02 50.89
CA PRO A 44 11.95 4.65 50.43
C PRO A 44 12.77 3.93 51.52
N LEU A 45 13.61 3.00 51.10
CA LEU A 45 14.57 2.33 51.99
C LEU A 45 15.61 3.33 52.51
N SER A 46 16.03 3.19 53.77
CA SER A 46 17.16 3.94 54.33
C SER A 46 18.22 2.98 54.86
N VAL A 47 19.51 3.28 54.66
CA VAL A 47 20.61 2.44 55.17
C VAL A 47 21.21 3.08 56.42
N ALA A 48 21.54 2.25 57.41
CA ALA A 48 22.21 2.72 58.63
C ALA A 48 23.56 3.37 58.26
N GLY A 49 23.70 4.67 58.55
CA GLY A 49 24.80 5.52 58.08
C GLY A 49 24.37 6.77 57.32
N GLY A 50 23.05 7.02 57.19
CA GLY A 50 22.50 8.27 56.62
C GLY A 50 22.38 8.29 55.09
N LEU A 51 22.87 7.25 54.40
CA LEU A 51 22.68 7.06 52.97
C LEU A 51 21.34 6.36 52.72
N SER A 52 20.39 7.03 52.06
CA SER A 52 19.21 6.34 51.52
C SER A 52 19.60 5.66 50.21
N ILE A 53 19.54 4.33 50.16
CA ILE A 53 19.56 3.61 48.89
C ILE A 53 18.13 3.63 48.38
N ALA A 54 17.86 4.43 47.35
CA ALA A 54 16.56 4.37 46.69
C ALA A 54 16.34 2.93 46.17
N PRO A 55 15.25 2.24 46.57
CA PRO A 55 14.91 0.96 45.96
C PRO A 55 14.80 1.16 44.45
N THR A 56 15.40 0.26 43.68
CA THR A 56 15.31 0.35 42.21
C THR A 56 13.88 0.08 41.73
N ALA A 57 13.12 -0.72 42.49
CA ALA A 57 11.68 -0.84 42.36
C ALA A 57 11.02 -1.21 43.68
N SER A 58 9.77 -0.81 43.87
CA SER A 58 8.95 -1.20 45.01
C SER A 58 7.51 -1.47 44.59
N LEU A 59 6.80 -2.30 45.34
CA LEU A 59 5.42 -2.68 45.05
C LEU A 59 4.63 -2.86 46.34
N ARG A 60 3.36 -2.47 46.28
CA ARG A 60 2.38 -2.68 47.34
C ARG A 60 1.38 -3.73 46.91
N LEU A 61 1.15 -4.73 47.77
CA LEU A 61 0.25 -5.83 47.50
C LEU A 61 -0.77 -5.96 48.63
N THR A 62 -2.01 -6.29 48.27
CA THR A 62 -3.11 -6.49 49.21
C THR A 62 -3.13 -7.92 49.76
N LEU A 63 -3.34 -8.05 51.07
CA LEU A 63 -3.48 -9.34 51.76
C LEU A 63 -4.97 -9.69 51.91
N ALA A 64 -5.30 -10.98 51.88
CA ALA A 64 -6.67 -11.47 52.02
C ALA A 64 -7.31 -11.11 53.37
N GLU A 65 -6.49 -10.91 54.40
CA GLU A 65 -6.91 -10.56 55.76
C GLU A 65 -6.98 -9.05 56.01
N GLY A 66 -6.85 -8.21 54.97
CA GLY A 66 -7.03 -6.74 55.06
C GLY A 66 -5.76 -5.93 55.34
N GLY A 67 -4.59 -6.58 55.45
CA GLY A 67 -3.28 -5.93 55.56
C GLY A 67 -2.58 -5.65 54.22
N THR A 68 -1.33 -5.20 54.29
CA THR A 68 -0.49 -4.88 53.12
C THR A 68 0.83 -5.64 53.14
N ARG A 69 1.23 -6.21 52.00
CA ARG A 69 2.61 -6.67 51.76
C ARG A 69 3.38 -5.62 50.98
N LEU A 70 4.45 -5.13 51.56
CA LEU A 70 5.39 -4.20 50.94
C LEU A 70 6.57 -4.99 50.36
N LEU A 71 6.88 -4.76 49.09
CA LEU A 71 8.01 -5.36 48.39
C LEU A 71 9.00 -4.30 47.95
N TRP A 72 10.29 -4.59 48.11
CA TRP A 72 11.37 -3.80 47.54
C TRP A 72 12.38 -4.68 46.83
N ALA A 73 12.76 -4.29 45.61
CA ALA A 73 13.79 -4.95 44.83
C ALA A 73 14.99 -4.03 44.63
N LEU A 74 16.20 -4.55 44.86
CA LEU A 74 17.46 -3.81 44.72
C LEU A 74 18.60 -4.74 44.30
N ARG A 75 19.65 -4.16 43.71
CA ARG A 75 20.88 -4.90 43.43
C ARG A 75 21.72 -5.05 44.70
N ARG A 76 22.20 -6.26 44.98
CA ARG A 76 23.13 -6.54 46.09
C ARG A 76 24.49 -5.91 45.77
N PRO A 77 25.00 -4.96 46.58
CA PRO A 77 26.36 -4.47 46.44
C PRO A 77 27.36 -5.59 46.70
N ALA A 78 28.36 -5.74 45.84
CA ALA A 78 29.35 -6.80 45.98
C ALA A 78 30.23 -6.59 47.23
N GLY A 79 30.29 -7.60 48.11
CA GLY A 79 31.25 -7.64 49.21
C GLY A 79 30.99 -6.69 50.39
N MET A 80 29.84 -6.02 50.46
CA MET A 80 29.48 -5.13 51.57
C MET A 80 28.25 -5.64 52.33
N PRO A 81 28.24 -5.57 53.68
CA PRO A 81 27.03 -5.81 54.46
C PRO A 81 26.03 -4.66 54.24
N LEU A 82 24.75 -4.99 54.27
CA LEU A 82 23.63 -4.07 54.06
C LEU A 82 22.81 -3.97 55.34
N ASN A 83 22.78 -2.79 55.97
CA ASN A 83 21.91 -2.51 57.11
C ASN A 83 20.74 -1.65 56.63
N ILE A 84 19.61 -2.28 56.33
CA ILE A 84 18.44 -1.66 55.68
C ILE A 84 17.37 -1.42 56.73
N SER A 85 16.83 -0.22 56.74
CA SER A 85 15.74 0.19 57.60
C SER A 85 14.48 0.37 56.78
N LEU A 86 13.48 -0.47 57.07
CA LEU A 86 12.16 -0.48 56.44
C LEU A 86 11.18 0.35 57.27
N SER A 87 10.29 1.09 56.61
CA SER A 87 9.19 1.80 57.26
C SER A 87 7.88 1.59 56.52
N ALA A 88 6.81 1.35 57.29
CA ALA A 88 5.45 1.19 56.78
C ALA A 88 4.69 2.54 56.68
N GLY A 89 5.34 3.67 56.96
CA GLY A 89 4.76 5.01 56.84
C GLY A 89 4.01 5.53 58.07
N ALA A 90 3.69 4.67 59.04
CA ALA A 90 3.15 5.08 60.35
C ALA A 90 4.27 5.37 61.38
N PRO A 91 4.10 6.32 62.32
CA PRO A 91 5.07 6.57 63.38
C PRO A 91 5.25 5.33 64.27
N GLY A 92 6.47 4.78 64.32
CA GLY A 92 6.82 3.63 65.18
C GLY A 92 6.90 2.27 64.46
N GLU A 93 6.41 2.14 63.22
CA GLU A 93 6.54 0.90 62.42
C GLU A 93 7.80 0.97 61.56
N ARG A 94 8.96 0.78 62.21
CA ARG A 94 10.27 0.74 61.57
C ARG A 94 11.01 -0.53 61.96
N VAL A 95 11.53 -1.27 60.97
CA VAL A 95 12.27 -2.50 61.20
C VAL A 95 13.63 -2.42 60.52
N ASP A 96 14.69 -2.63 61.30
CA ASP A 96 16.06 -2.70 60.80
C ASP A 96 16.44 -4.14 60.50
N ILE A 97 17.06 -4.35 59.34
CA ILE A 97 17.51 -5.65 58.84
C ILE A 97 19.00 -5.52 58.51
N ALA A 98 19.81 -6.40 59.05
CA ALA A 98 21.22 -6.52 58.66
C ALA A 98 21.38 -7.76 57.76
N ILE A 99 21.96 -7.57 56.58
CA ILE A 99 22.33 -8.64 55.64
C ILE A 99 23.84 -8.64 55.51
N GLY A 100 24.51 -9.69 55.95
CA GLY A 100 25.96 -9.83 55.89
C GLY A 100 26.52 -9.86 54.46
N ALA A 101 27.77 -9.41 54.29
CA ALA A 101 28.45 -9.37 52.99
C ALA A 101 28.52 -10.74 52.29
N GLN A 102 28.64 -11.82 53.07
CA GLN A 102 28.74 -13.22 52.64
C GLN A 102 27.52 -14.06 53.08
N GLU A 103 26.48 -13.41 53.62
CA GLU A 103 25.31 -14.14 54.12
C GLU A 103 24.59 -14.86 52.98
N ALA A 104 24.29 -16.13 53.21
CA ALA A 104 23.57 -17.00 52.28
C ALA A 104 22.08 -16.66 52.35
N VAL A 105 21.60 -15.93 51.35
CA VAL A 105 20.18 -15.57 51.22
C VAL A 105 19.47 -16.64 50.38
N ALA A 106 18.32 -17.11 50.85
CA ALA A 106 17.54 -18.11 50.14
C ALA A 106 16.98 -17.55 48.81
N PRO A 107 16.88 -18.37 47.74
CA PRO A 107 16.14 -17.97 46.55
C PRO A 107 14.67 -17.76 46.90
N ALA A 108 14.04 -16.78 46.25
CA ALA A 108 12.60 -16.63 46.37
C ALA A 108 11.89 -17.88 45.84
N ASP A 109 10.81 -18.28 46.51
CA ASP A 109 9.93 -19.37 46.09
C ASP A 109 8.49 -18.88 45.95
N ALA A 110 7.68 -19.65 45.22
CA ALA A 110 6.32 -19.24 44.88
C ALA A 110 5.38 -19.21 46.11
N ALA A 111 5.54 -20.14 47.06
CA ALA A 111 4.68 -20.23 48.23
C ALA A 111 4.89 -19.01 49.14
N SER A 112 6.15 -18.64 49.40
CA SER A 112 6.49 -17.48 50.21
C SER A 112 5.99 -16.16 49.62
N LEU A 113 6.02 -16.01 48.28
CA LEU A 113 5.63 -14.77 47.61
C LEU A 113 4.11 -14.64 47.41
N LEU A 114 3.40 -15.75 47.16
CA LEU A 114 1.94 -15.74 46.92
C LEU A 114 1.11 -15.92 48.20
N GLY A 115 1.68 -16.55 49.24
CA GLY A 115 0.98 -16.83 50.49
C GLY A 115 0.43 -15.56 51.13
N GLY A 116 -0.84 -15.59 51.55
CA GLY A 116 -1.54 -14.47 52.18
C GLY A 116 -2.03 -13.36 51.22
N LEU A 117 -1.58 -13.33 49.96
CA LEU A 117 -2.05 -12.34 48.98
C LEU A 117 -3.46 -12.66 48.49
N ASP A 118 -4.28 -11.62 48.37
CA ASP A 118 -5.57 -11.71 47.68
C ASP A 118 -5.39 -11.73 46.15
N ALA A 119 -6.51 -11.83 45.43
CA ALA A 119 -6.58 -11.80 43.98
C ALA A 119 -5.81 -10.62 43.35
N ALA A 120 -6.03 -9.41 43.85
CA ALA A 120 -5.45 -8.18 43.31
C ALA A 120 -3.94 -8.12 43.58
N GLY A 121 -3.51 -8.51 44.78
CA GLY A 121 -2.11 -8.61 45.18
C GLY A 121 -1.34 -9.60 44.31
N ARG A 122 -1.92 -10.78 44.02
CA ARG A 122 -1.28 -11.77 43.12
C ARG A 122 -1.09 -11.23 41.70
N ILE A 123 -2.11 -10.55 41.15
CA ILE A 123 -2.04 -9.94 39.81
C ILE A 123 -0.98 -8.83 39.78
N ALA A 124 -0.96 -7.96 40.78
CA ALA A 124 0.00 -6.85 40.87
C ALA A 124 1.45 -7.36 40.94
N LEU A 125 1.70 -8.39 41.76
CA LEU A 125 3.01 -9.04 41.87
C LEU A 125 3.50 -9.54 40.52
N LEU A 126 2.68 -10.35 39.84
CA LEU A 126 3.10 -10.93 38.56
C LEU A 126 3.18 -9.90 37.45
N SER A 127 2.34 -8.87 37.47
CA SER A 127 2.44 -7.77 36.49
C SER A 127 3.78 -7.05 36.62
N ALA A 128 4.26 -6.80 37.84
CA ALA A 128 5.58 -6.23 38.07
C ALA A 128 6.71 -7.15 37.60
N LEU A 129 6.61 -8.45 37.89
CA LEU A 129 7.58 -9.47 37.50
C LEU A 129 7.54 -9.81 35.99
N LEU A 130 6.46 -9.57 35.26
CA LEU A 130 6.42 -9.82 33.82
C LEU A 130 6.85 -8.59 33.01
N ASN A 131 6.59 -7.38 33.54
CA ASN A 131 6.71 -6.14 32.79
C ASN A 131 8.00 -5.35 33.10
N LEU A 132 7.98 -4.52 34.17
CA LEU A 132 9.04 -3.53 34.44
C LEU A 132 10.31 -4.16 35.01
N TRP A 133 10.17 -5.04 36.01
CA TRP A 133 11.31 -5.53 36.80
C TRP A 133 12.31 -6.35 35.98
N PRO A 134 11.90 -7.20 35.01
CA PRO A 134 12.85 -7.93 34.16
C PRO A 134 13.81 -7.03 33.39
N SER A 135 13.34 -5.85 32.95
CA SER A 135 14.17 -4.89 32.22
C SER A 135 15.10 -4.13 33.17
N LEU A 136 14.57 -3.63 34.29
CA LEU A 136 15.35 -2.89 35.31
C LEU A 136 16.52 -3.71 35.85
N PHE A 137 16.27 -5.00 36.11
CA PHE A 137 17.24 -5.88 36.74
C PHE A 137 18.00 -6.81 35.76
N ARG A 138 17.69 -6.76 34.46
CA ARG A 138 18.26 -7.65 33.41
C ARG A 138 17.95 -9.14 33.64
N LEU A 139 16.74 -9.45 34.11
CA LEU A 139 16.34 -10.80 34.53
C LEU A 139 15.76 -11.68 33.41
N ARG A 140 15.47 -11.11 32.23
CA ARG A 140 14.74 -11.80 31.13
C ARG A 140 15.34 -13.14 30.68
N ARG A 141 16.63 -13.37 30.93
CA ARG A 141 17.34 -14.62 30.60
C ARG A 141 17.96 -15.32 31.82
N SER A 142 17.72 -14.84 33.04
CA SER A 142 18.27 -15.48 34.25
C SER A 142 17.57 -16.82 34.51
N ARG A 143 18.34 -17.91 34.60
CA ARG A 143 17.79 -19.25 34.89
C ARG A 143 17.15 -19.34 36.28
N ALA A 144 17.64 -18.59 37.27
CA ALA A 144 17.05 -18.58 38.60
C ALA A 144 15.68 -17.89 38.55
N TYR A 145 15.64 -16.73 37.90
CA TYR A 145 14.42 -15.95 37.74
C TYR A 145 13.34 -16.66 36.90
N LEU A 146 13.73 -17.27 35.78
CA LEU A 146 12.79 -17.99 34.91
C LEU A 146 12.19 -19.22 35.61
N ARG A 147 12.96 -19.92 36.47
CA ARG A 147 12.44 -21.01 37.30
C ARG A 147 11.42 -20.50 38.32
N LEU A 148 11.73 -19.41 39.02
CA LEU A 148 10.80 -18.76 39.95
C LEU A 148 9.51 -18.35 39.25
N LEU A 149 9.61 -17.65 38.11
CA LEU A 149 8.44 -17.26 37.32
C LEU A 149 7.61 -18.46 36.90
N ARG A 150 8.25 -19.56 36.45
CA ARG A 150 7.55 -20.79 36.08
C ARG A 150 6.78 -21.37 37.27
N SER A 151 7.41 -21.45 38.45
CA SER A 151 6.77 -21.90 39.68
C SER A 151 5.62 -20.99 40.12
N LEU A 152 5.76 -19.67 40.01
CA LEU A 152 4.69 -18.71 40.32
C LEU A 152 3.49 -18.88 39.39
N LEU A 153 3.73 -19.02 38.08
CA LEU A 153 2.66 -19.23 37.10
C LEU A 153 1.96 -20.58 37.29
N GLN A 154 2.69 -21.64 37.64
CA GLN A 154 2.12 -22.95 37.97
C GLN A 154 1.34 -22.92 39.29
N ALA A 155 1.81 -22.18 40.30
CA ALA A 155 1.08 -22.01 41.56
C ALA A 155 -0.23 -21.23 41.37
N MET A 156 -0.26 -20.25 40.46
CA MET A 156 -1.50 -19.58 40.08
C MET A 156 -2.44 -20.47 39.27
N ALA A 157 -1.91 -21.18 38.29
CA ALA A 157 -2.70 -22.01 37.39
C ALA A 157 -2.06 -23.40 37.32
N PRO A 158 -2.41 -24.31 38.25
CA PRO A 158 -1.85 -25.65 38.30
C PRO A 158 -2.14 -26.44 37.02
N ASN A 159 -3.33 -26.23 36.45
CA ASN A 159 -3.79 -26.83 35.19
C ASN A 159 -4.20 -25.72 34.20
N PRO A 160 -3.22 -24.98 33.63
CA PRO A 160 -3.54 -23.85 32.79
C PRO A 160 -4.16 -24.32 31.47
N PRO A 161 -5.26 -23.72 31.00
CA PRO A 161 -5.85 -24.02 29.70
C PRO A 161 -4.84 -23.89 28.56
N ALA A 162 -5.05 -24.67 27.50
CA ALA A 162 -4.13 -24.71 26.37
C ALA A 162 -4.22 -23.44 25.51
N ALA A 163 -3.06 -22.91 25.11
CA ALA A 163 -2.89 -22.08 23.93
C ALA A 163 -2.30 -22.95 22.82
N VAL A 164 -3.07 -23.21 21.77
CA VAL A 164 -2.76 -24.21 20.75
C VAL A 164 -2.14 -23.54 19.52
N ILE A 165 -0.99 -24.04 19.07
CA ILE A 165 -0.41 -23.67 17.78
C ILE A 165 -1.24 -24.33 16.66
N LEU A 166 -1.87 -23.48 15.83
CA LEU A 166 -2.78 -23.89 14.77
C LEU A 166 -2.13 -23.95 13.39
N ALA A 167 -1.17 -23.08 13.10
CA ALA A 167 -0.56 -22.98 11.77
C ALA A 167 0.83 -22.32 11.80
N ARG A 168 1.68 -22.63 10.82
CA ARG A 168 2.97 -21.97 10.58
C ARG A 168 2.83 -20.86 9.53
N ALA A 169 3.44 -19.72 9.79
CA ALA A 169 3.49 -18.55 8.92
C ALA A 169 4.93 -18.25 8.46
N ALA A 170 5.15 -17.08 7.85
CA ALA A 170 6.47 -16.61 7.47
C ALA A 170 7.34 -16.28 8.71
N ASP A 171 8.66 -16.26 8.53
CA ASP A 171 9.65 -15.86 9.55
C ASP A 171 9.50 -16.60 10.88
N ASP A 172 9.31 -17.92 10.80
CA ASP A 172 9.09 -18.82 11.95
C ASP A 172 7.94 -18.42 12.88
N SER A 173 7.04 -17.56 12.39
CA SER A 173 5.86 -17.16 13.13
C SER A 173 4.80 -18.27 13.09
N VAL A 174 3.96 -18.32 14.11
CA VAL A 174 2.88 -19.29 14.26
C VAL A 174 1.58 -18.60 14.65
N LEU A 175 0.47 -19.14 14.17
CA LEU A 175 -0.87 -18.79 14.65
C LEU A 175 -1.14 -19.56 15.93
N VAL A 176 -1.52 -18.84 16.98
CA VAL A 176 -1.93 -19.43 18.25
C VAL A 176 -3.38 -19.09 18.53
N GLU A 177 -4.13 -20.05 19.07
CA GLU A 177 -5.49 -19.86 19.59
C GLU A 177 -5.55 -20.24 21.07
N THR A 178 -6.30 -19.49 21.85
CA THR A 178 -6.74 -19.90 23.20
C THR A 178 -8.18 -19.49 23.44
N MET A 179 -8.84 -20.13 24.41
CA MET A 179 -10.15 -19.70 24.91
C MET A 179 -9.99 -18.80 26.15
N LEU A 180 -10.75 -17.71 26.20
CA LEU A 180 -10.92 -16.85 27.37
C LEU A 180 -12.39 -16.80 27.80
N ALA A 181 -12.63 -16.62 29.10
CA ALA A 181 -13.97 -16.36 29.62
C ALA A 181 -14.44 -14.93 29.27
N ALA A 182 -15.75 -14.73 29.11
CA ALA A 182 -16.35 -13.44 28.73
C ALA A 182 -15.91 -12.26 29.60
N GLY A 183 -15.65 -12.51 30.89
CA GLY A 183 -15.30 -11.46 31.84
C GLY A 183 -13.83 -11.02 31.83
N PHE A 184 -12.94 -11.63 31.02
CA PHE A 184 -11.53 -11.23 31.00
C PHE A 184 -11.32 -9.77 30.53
N GLY A 185 -12.22 -9.25 29.69
CA GLY A 185 -12.12 -7.89 29.17
C GLY A 185 -10.99 -7.70 28.17
N ARG A 186 -10.38 -6.50 28.17
CA ARG A 186 -9.34 -6.10 27.22
C ARG A 186 -8.00 -6.73 27.57
N ILE A 187 -7.30 -7.26 26.56
CA ILE A 187 -5.92 -7.71 26.69
C ILE A 187 -5.00 -6.51 26.44
N ASP A 188 -4.25 -6.08 27.45
CA ASP A 188 -3.30 -4.97 27.36
C ASP A 188 -1.90 -5.45 26.94
N ALA A 189 -1.53 -6.67 27.33
CA ALA A 189 -0.26 -7.27 26.94
C ALA A 189 -0.31 -8.80 26.96
N THR A 190 0.61 -9.40 26.21
CA THR A 190 0.82 -10.84 26.19
C THR A 190 2.31 -11.12 26.37
N TYR A 191 2.65 -11.99 27.30
CA TYR A 191 4.02 -12.41 27.59
C TYR A 191 4.20 -13.89 27.31
N VAL A 192 5.40 -14.25 26.88
CA VAL A 192 5.82 -15.65 26.71
C VAL A 192 6.97 -15.92 27.66
N LEU A 193 6.80 -16.96 28.46
CA LEU A 193 7.85 -17.56 29.26
C LEU A 193 8.24 -18.89 28.61
N SER A 194 9.42 -18.95 28.01
CA SER A 194 10.01 -20.17 27.46
C SER A 194 11.40 -20.41 28.04
N ASP A 195 12.02 -21.53 27.66
CA ASP A 195 13.40 -21.83 28.07
C ASP A 195 14.41 -20.84 27.47
N ARG A 196 14.02 -20.12 26.40
CA ARG A 196 14.82 -19.03 25.80
C ARG A 196 14.74 -17.72 26.60
N GLY A 197 13.73 -17.57 27.46
CA GLY A 197 13.56 -16.40 28.33
C GLY A 197 12.14 -15.87 28.41
N LEU A 198 12.01 -14.68 29.00
CA LEU A 198 10.77 -13.92 29.10
C LEU A 198 10.74 -12.78 28.09
N SER A 199 9.76 -12.81 27.18
CA SER A 199 9.53 -11.78 26.16
C SER A 199 8.08 -11.34 26.10
N LYS A 200 7.84 -10.08 25.76
CA LYS A 200 6.51 -9.60 25.37
C LYS A 200 6.25 -10.02 23.92
N LEU A 201 5.08 -10.56 23.63
CA LEU A 201 4.67 -10.86 22.26
C LEU A 201 4.28 -9.57 21.53
N GLU A 202 4.77 -9.44 20.31
CA GLU A 202 4.38 -8.38 19.39
C GLU A 202 3.20 -8.84 18.50
N GLY A 203 2.29 -7.91 18.25
CA GLY A 203 1.06 -8.14 17.49
C GLY A 203 -0.18 -7.87 18.34
N THR A 204 -1.31 -7.72 17.66
CA THR A 204 -2.60 -7.49 18.33
C THR A 204 -3.42 -8.78 18.38
N PRO A 205 -3.96 -9.20 19.53
CA PRO A 205 -4.84 -10.36 19.57
C PRO A 205 -6.20 -10.04 18.94
N HIS A 206 -6.71 -10.98 18.13
CA HIS A 206 -8.07 -10.97 17.62
C HIS A 206 -8.98 -11.80 18.52
N CYS A 207 -9.90 -11.14 19.21
CA CYS A 207 -10.96 -11.79 19.97
C CYS A 207 -12.17 -12.04 19.05
N ALA A 208 -12.56 -13.30 18.88
CA ALA A 208 -13.78 -13.66 18.20
C ALA A 208 -15.02 -13.30 19.04
N PRO A 209 -16.21 -13.18 18.43
CA PRO A 209 -17.46 -13.00 19.17
C PRO A 209 -17.67 -14.08 20.23
N LEU A 210 -18.36 -13.73 21.31
CA LEU A 210 -18.71 -14.66 22.37
C LEU A 210 -19.51 -15.84 21.84
N ARG A 211 -19.07 -17.04 22.20
CA ARG A 211 -19.80 -18.28 21.94
C ARG A 211 -20.96 -18.40 22.95
N ARG A 212 -21.90 -19.30 22.65
CA ARG A 212 -23.08 -19.55 23.52
C ARG A 212 -22.72 -20.02 24.93
N ASP A 213 -21.53 -20.60 25.11
CA ASP A 213 -21.00 -21.04 26.40
C ASP A 213 -20.32 -19.91 27.20
N GLY A 214 -20.41 -18.66 26.74
CA GLY A 214 -19.80 -17.51 27.41
C GLY A 214 -18.28 -17.43 27.26
N ARG A 215 -17.68 -18.19 26.35
CA ARG A 215 -16.23 -18.13 26.06
C ARG A 215 -15.98 -17.45 24.71
N GLN A 216 -14.83 -16.78 24.59
CA GLN A 216 -14.34 -16.19 23.34
C GLN A 216 -13.04 -16.86 22.93
N SER A 217 -12.88 -17.16 21.64
CA SER A 217 -11.57 -17.57 21.11
C SER A 217 -10.73 -16.33 20.83
N VAL A 218 -9.45 -16.42 21.15
CA VAL A 218 -8.47 -15.36 20.95
C VAL A 218 -7.37 -15.92 20.09
N HIS A 219 -7.09 -15.23 18.99
CA HIS A 219 -6.10 -15.60 18.00
C HIS A 219 -5.04 -14.53 17.90
N TRP A 220 -3.79 -14.92 17.71
CA TRP A 220 -2.73 -13.96 17.37
C TRP A 220 -1.61 -14.65 16.62
N LEU A 221 -0.85 -13.84 15.88
CA LEU A 221 0.34 -14.27 15.19
C LEU A 221 1.56 -13.97 16.07
N ALA A 222 2.26 -15.01 16.49
CA ALA A 222 3.41 -14.90 17.39
C ALA A 222 4.67 -15.43 16.71
N GLY A 223 5.80 -14.77 16.98
CA GLY A 223 7.09 -15.12 16.38
C GLY A 223 7.87 -16.18 17.16
N ASP A 224 9.17 -16.22 16.88
CA ASP A 224 10.21 -17.15 17.34
C ASP A 224 10.31 -17.35 18.88
N ALA A 225 9.68 -16.45 19.66
CA ALA A 225 9.60 -16.51 21.12
C ALA A 225 8.90 -17.77 21.66
N LEU A 226 8.07 -18.43 20.84
CA LEU A 226 7.29 -19.61 21.21
C LEU A 226 8.05 -20.95 21.13
N SER A 227 9.35 -20.92 20.85
CA SER A 227 10.17 -22.12 20.71
C SER A 227 10.46 -22.80 22.06
N GLY A 228 10.08 -24.08 22.17
CA GLY A 228 10.44 -25.00 23.27
C GLY A 228 9.24 -25.67 23.95
N PRO A 229 9.33 -26.96 24.36
CA PRO A 229 8.26 -27.63 25.07
C PRO A 229 8.00 -26.97 26.44
N GLY A 230 6.72 -26.84 26.83
CA GLY A 230 6.34 -26.34 28.16
C GLY A 230 6.45 -24.82 28.35
N ALA A 231 6.37 -24.04 27.28
CA ALA A 231 6.26 -22.59 27.37
C ALA A 231 4.89 -22.15 27.91
N PHE A 232 4.87 -21.04 28.66
CA PHE A 232 3.64 -20.40 29.13
C PHE A 232 3.38 -19.11 28.37
N ILE A 233 2.11 -18.86 28.06
CA ILE A 233 1.61 -17.58 27.57
C ILE A 233 0.80 -16.93 28.68
N VAL A 234 1.13 -15.69 29.01
CA VAL A 234 0.44 -14.92 30.03
C VAL A 234 -0.23 -13.72 29.39
N LEU A 235 -1.55 -13.67 29.48
CA LEU A 235 -2.38 -12.56 29.03
C LEU A 235 -2.68 -11.68 30.21
N THR A 236 -2.47 -10.37 30.07
CA THR A 236 -2.74 -9.39 31.13
C THR A 236 -3.71 -8.33 30.62
N GLY A 237 -4.69 -7.97 31.44
CA GLY A 237 -5.63 -6.87 31.21
C GLY A 237 -5.73 -5.99 32.46
N PRO A 238 -6.60 -4.96 32.44
CA PRO A 238 -6.72 -4.01 33.54
C PRO A 238 -7.17 -4.66 34.85
N ASP A 239 -8.02 -5.69 34.78
CA ASP A 239 -8.66 -6.33 35.94
C ASP A 239 -8.35 -7.83 36.08
N GLY A 240 -7.41 -8.37 35.28
CA GLY A 240 -7.21 -9.82 35.20
C GLY A 240 -5.91 -10.29 34.56
N MET A 241 -5.52 -11.52 34.92
CA MET A 241 -4.38 -12.24 34.36
C MET A 241 -4.79 -13.66 34.03
N SER A 242 -4.35 -14.16 32.88
CA SER A 242 -4.67 -15.52 32.44
C SER A 242 -3.42 -16.23 31.94
N VAL A 243 -3.14 -17.38 32.55
CA VAL A 243 -1.99 -18.24 32.19
C VAL A 243 -2.46 -19.36 31.27
N ARG A 244 -1.70 -19.61 30.22
CA ARG A 244 -1.98 -20.64 29.22
C ARG A 244 -0.73 -21.50 28.97
N ALA A 245 -0.91 -22.80 28.92
CA ALA A 245 0.15 -23.72 28.50
C ALA A 245 0.20 -23.77 26.98
N LEU A 246 1.37 -23.48 26.40
CA LEU A 246 1.58 -23.62 24.96
C LEU A 246 1.56 -25.10 24.59
N THR A 247 0.68 -25.47 23.68
CA THR A 247 0.58 -26.81 23.10
C THR A 247 0.56 -26.70 21.58
N GLN A 248 0.77 -27.82 20.89
CA GLN A 248 0.71 -27.88 19.44
C GLN A 248 -0.36 -28.86 18.99
N ALA A 249 -1.14 -28.49 17.98
CA ALA A 249 -2.08 -29.40 17.34
C ALA A 249 -1.31 -30.41 16.47
N GLY A 250 -1.15 -31.64 16.96
CA GLY A 250 -0.51 -32.74 16.23
C GLY A 250 1.01 -32.59 16.07
N ALA A 251 1.62 -33.53 15.32
CA ALA A 251 3.07 -33.60 15.14
C ALA A 251 3.65 -32.43 14.33
N GLN A 252 2.89 -31.91 13.35
CA GLN A 252 3.26 -30.72 12.58
C GLN A 252 2.02 -29.88 12.22
N PRO A 253 1.99 -28.59 12.56
CA PRO A 253 0.87 -27.72 12.21
C PRO A 253 0.90 -27.40 10.70
N PRO A 254 -0.28 -27.23 10.06
CA PRO A 254 -0.38 -26.86 8.65
C PRO A 254 0.21 -25.48 8.36
N THR A 255 0.41 -25.16 7.09
CA THR A 255 0.77 -23.80 6.68
C THR A 255 -0.40 -22.85 6.89
N MET A 256 -0.12 -21.57 7.13
CA MET A 256 -1.11 -20.51 7.29
C MET A 256 -2.10 -20.46 6.12
N VAL A 257 -1.60 -20.58 4.88
CA VAL A 257 -2.44 -20.60 3.67
C VAL A 257 -3.44 -21.76 3.70
N ARG A 258 -2.99 -22.96 4.08
CA ARG A 258 -3.85 -24.14 4.20
C ARG A 258 -4.86 -23.98 5.33
N TRP A 259 -4.43 -23.51 6.49
CA TRP A 259 -5.30 -23.29 7.64
C TRP A 259 -6.39 -22.25 7.32
N LEU A 260 -6.04 -21.12 6.68
CA LEU A 260 -7.00 -20.10 6.26
C LEU A 260 -8.05 -20.68 5.30
N ARG A 261 -7.62 -21.55 4.36
CA ARG A 261 -8.53 -22.23 3.42
C ARG A 261 -9.52 -23.14 4.13
N GLU A 262 -9.07 -23.93 5.10
CA GLU A 262 -9.87 -24.98 5.72
C GLU A 262 -10.71 -24.47 6.91
N LYS A 263 -10.22 -23.46 7.65
CA LYS A 263 -10.78 -23.08 8.96
C LYS A 263 -11.25 -21.63 9.04
N ALA A 264 -10.68 -20.70 8.27
CA ALA A 264 -11.01 -19.29 8.38
C ALA A 264 -12.09 -18.80 7.39
N GLN A 265 -12.61 -19.68 6.53
CA GLN A 265 -13.69 -19.33 5.59
C GLN A 265 -14.97 -18.87 6.29
N GLY A 266 -15.27 -19.43 7.47
CA GLY A 266 -16.41 -19.03 8.32
C GLY A 266 -16.13 -17.83 9.23
N ALA A 267 -14.90 -17.32 9.28
CA ALA A 267 -14.47 -16.26 10.20
C ALA A 267 -13.72 -15.16 9.43
N PRO A 268 -14.39 -14.42 8.54
CA PRO A 268 -13.71 -13.49 7.65
C PRO A 268 -13.06 -12.29 8.37
N GLY A 269 -13.58 -11.88 9.54
CA GLY A 269 -12.94 -10.85 10.37
C GLY A 269 -11.57 -11.29 10.92
N LEU A 270 -11.47 -12.55 11.38
CA LEU A 270 -10.20 -13.14 11.78
C LEU A 270 -9.24 -13.23 10.59
N ARG A 271 -9.74 -13.67 9.42
CA ARG A 271 -8.94 -13.73 8.19
C ARG A 271 -8.33 -12.38 7.84
N GLU A 272 -9.13 -11.31 7.78
CA GLU A 272 -8.64 -9.96 7.45
C GLU A 272 -7.60 -9.47 8.47
N HIS A 273 -7.84 -9.70 9.75
CA HIS A 273 -6.89 -9.38 10.81
C HIS A 273 -5.56 -10.11 10.61
N LEU A 274 -5.58 -11.42 10.36
CA LEU A 274 -4.36 -12.21 10.15
C LEU A 274 -3.59 -11.76 8.90
N LEU A 275 -4.28 -11.45 7.80
CA LEU A 275 -3.64 -10.91 6.60
C LEU A 275 -2.94 -9.58 6.86
N ARG A 276 -3.57 -8.70 7.64
CA ARG A 276 -2.98 -7.43 8.07
C ARG A 276 -1.72 -7.66 8.89
N GLU A 277 -1.80 -8.47 9.95
CA GLU A 277 -0.66 -8.77 10.82
C GLU A 277 0.49 -9.45 10.04
N LEU A 278 0.19 -10.39 9.14
CA LEU A 278 1.19 -11.04 8.27
C LEU A 278 1.90 -10.02 7.38
N SER A 279 1.13 -9.15 6.72
CA SER A 279 1.67 -8.18 5.78
C SER A 279 2.55 -7.12 6.46
N ALA A 280 2.29 -6.82 7.74
CA ALA A 280 3.03 -5.80 8.49
C ALA A 280 4.41 -6.28 8.97
N ARG A 281 4.68 -7.59 8.98
CA ARG A 281 5.89 -8.17 9.58
C ARG A 281 7.12 -8.13 8.66
N SER A 282 6.98 -8.56 7.41
CA SER A 282 8.12 -8.72 6.50
C SER A 282 7.68 -8.83 5.04
N ALA A 283 8.64 -8.79 4.12
CA ALA A 283 8.38 -9.07 2.70
C ALA A 283 7.86 -10.51 2.46
N ALA A 284 8.35 -11.49 3.23
CA ALA A 284 7.84 -12.87 3.17
C ALA A 284 6.40 -12.96 3.69
N GLY A 285 6.07 -12.21 4.75
CA GLY A 285 4.72 -12.07 5.27
C GLY A 285 3.77 -11.40 4.27
N GLN A 286 4.22 -10.38 3.55
CA GLN A 286 3.46 -9.75 2.46
C GLN A 286 3.16 -10.74 1.33
N ALA A 287 4.17 -11.48 0.86
CA ALA A 287 4.00 -12.50 -0.17
C ALA A 287 3.01 -13.59 0.26
N MET A 288 3.15 -14.09 1.50
CA MET A 288 2.24 -15.09 2.07
C MET A 288 0.80 -14.57 2.22
N ALA A 289 0.62 -13.32 2.67
CA ALA A 289 -0.70 -12.72 2.77
C ALA A 289 -1.38 -12.60 1.40
N LEU A 290 -0.64 -12.20 0.38
CA LEU A 290 -1.16 -12.13 -0.99
C LEU A 290 -1.50 -13.52 -1.55
N GLU A 291 -0.60 -14.49 -1.37
CA GLU A 291 -0.81 -15.88 -1.77
C GLU A 291 -2.04 -16.49 -1.08
N ALA A 292 -2.21 -16.25 0.23
CA ALA A 292 -3.36 -16.71 0.98
C ALA A 292 -4.68 -16.18 0.39
N GLN A 293 -4.71 -14.92 -0.05
CA GLN A 293 -5.90 -14.36 -0.68
C GLN A 293 -6.24 -15.02 -2.02
N LEU A 294 -5.23 -15.37 -2.82
CA LEU A 294 -5.40 -16.03 -4.12
C LEU A 294 -5.75 -17.52 -3.99
N ARG A 295 -5.13 -18.21 -3.03
CA ARG A 295 -5.29 -19.67 -2.82
C ARG A 295 -6.46 -20.02 -1.91
N ALA A 296 -6.95 -19.07 -1.11
CA ALA A 296 -8.09 -19.21 -0.22
C ALA A 296 -8.98 -17.95 -0.31
N PRO A 297 -9.57 -17.68 -1.49
CA PRO A 297 -10.52 -16.58 -1.63
C PRO A 297 -11.75 -16.85 -0.76
N LEU A 298 -12.37 -15.78 -0.28
CA LEU A 298 -13.70 -15.85 0.31
C LEU A 298 -14.72 -16.18 -0.78
N GLN A 299 -15.77 -16.92 -0.41
CA GLN A 299 -16.90 -17.11 -1.30
C GLN A 299 -17.58 -15.76 -1.58
N PRO A 300 -17.70 -15.33 -2.85
CA PRO A 300 -18.42 -14.11 -3.18
C PRO A 300 -19.86 -14.17 -2.67
N ARG A 301 -20.35 -13.05 -2.13
CA ARG A 301 -21.71 -12.93 -1.58
C ARG A 301 -22.39 -11.72 -2.17
N ARG A 302 -23.58 -11.97 -2.71
CA ARG A 302 -24.52 -10.96 -3.20
C ARG A 302 -25.88 -11.20 -2.58
N VAL A 303 -26.70 -10.16 -2.48
CA VAL A 303 -28.09 -10.30 -2.05
C VAL A 303 -28.92 -10.63 -3.29
N THR A 304 -29.46 -11.84 -3.34
CA THR A 304 -30.42 -12.27 -4.36
C THR A 304 -31.83 -12.07 -3.83
N GLY A 305 -32.51 -11.03 -4.33
CA GLY A 305 -33.91 -10.74 -4.02
C GLY A 305 -34.85 -11.24 -5.12
N GLY A 306 -36.07 -11.60 -4.75
CA GLY A 306 -37.21 -11.85 -5.65
C GLY A 306 -38.37 -10.89 -5.38
N GLY A 307 -39.15 -10.55 -6.41
CA GLY A 307 -40.33 -9.70 -6.30
C GLY A 307 -40.03 -8.32 -5.68
N ALA A 308 -40.52 -8.12 -4.44
CA ALA A 308 -40.43 -6.90 -3.62
C ALA A 308 -39.20 -6.86 -2.68
N THR A 309 -38.38 -7.92 -2.62
CA THR A 309 -37.18 -7.93 -1.76
C THR A 309 -35.97 -7.28 -2.45
N PRO A 310 -35.05 -6.66 -1.68
CA PRO A 310 -33.90 -6.00 -2.27
C PRO A 310 -32.91 -7.00 -2.84
N SER A 311 -32.17 -6.59 -3.87
CA SER A 311 -31.00 -7.29 -4.39
C SER A 311 -29.82 -6.33 -4.48
N ALA A 312 -28.60 -6.82 -4.28
CA ALA A 312 -27.42 -5.97 -4.26
C ALA A 312 -26.12 -6.75 -4.48
N GLU A 313 -25.13 -6.10 -5.07
CA GLU A 313 -23.80 -6.66 -5.30
C GLU A 313 -22.73 -5.56 -5.24
N ILE A 314 -21.56 -5.92 -4.71
CA ILE A 314 -20.33 -5.15 -4.89
C ILE A 314 -19.59 -5.73 -6.09
N ALA A 315 -19.56 -4.97 -7.19
CA ALA A 315 -18.95 -5.41 -8.44
C ALA A 315 -17.43 -5.26 -8.41
N THR A 316 -16.90 -4.18 -7.82
CA THR A 316 -15.47 -3.87 -7.78
C THR A 316 -15.12 -3.20 -6.46
N ALA A 317 -13.97 -3.56 -5.88
CA ALA A 317 -13.49 -3.00 -4.62
C ALA A 317 -11.95 -2.91 -4.60
N LEU A 318 -11.39 -1.92 -5.28
CA LEU A 318 -9.95 -1.80 -5.49
C LEU A 318 -9.28 -1.06 -4.32
N ALA A 319 -8.75 -1.82 -3.36
CA ALA A 319 -8.14 -1.29 -2.13
C ALA A 319 -6.72 -0.72 -2.35
N THR A 320 -6.51 0.56 -2.08
CA THR A 320 -5.19 1.22 -2.16
C THR A 320 -4.86 1.96 -0.87
N ALA A 321 -3.61 2.40 -0.72
CA ALA A 321 -3.22 3.29 0.38
C ALA A 321 -3.98 4.64 0.34
N SER A 322 -4.44 5.05 -0.84
CA SER A 322 -5.24 6.26 -1.03
C SER A 322 -6.74 6.01 -0.85
N GLY A 323 -7.17 4.87 -0.32
CA GLY A 323 -8.59 4.50 -0.18
C GLY A 323 -8.99 3.36 -1.10
N THR A 324 -10.25 2.99 -1.07
CA THR A 324 -10.79 1.88 -1.86
C THR A 324 -11.83 2.39 -2.84
N LEU A 325 -11.63 2.17 -4.14
CA LEU A 325 -12.68 2.43 -5.14
C LEU A 325 -13.70 1.30 -5.06
N VAL A 326 -14.92 1.62 -4.65
CA VAL A 326 -16.02 0.65 -4.55
C VAL A 326 -17.08 1.00 -5.59
N THR A 327 -17.42 0.04 -6.43
CA THR A 327 -18.58 0.12 -7.32
C THR A 327 -19.46 -1.10 -7.15
N GLY A 328 -20.73 -0.91 -7.40
CA GLY A 328 -21.73 -1.96 -7.27
C GLY A 328 -23.09 -1.46 -7.71
N TRP A 329 -24.10 -2.25 -7.41
CA TRP A 329 -25.48 -1.91 -7.68
C TRP A 329 -26.40 -2.49 -6.60
N TYR A 330 -27.56 -1.88 -6.45
CA TYR A 330 -28.66 -2.43 -5.67
C TYR A 330 -30.01 -2.11 -6.31
N ARG A 331 -30.98 -3.00 -6.14
CA ARG A 331 -32.38 -2.83 -6.49
C ARG A 331 -33.19 -2.89 -5.21
N ASP A 332 -34.04 -1.91 -4.99
CA ASP A 332 -34.82 -1.79 -3.76
C ASP A 332 -36.26 -1.34 -4.07
N PRO A 333 -37.11 -2.24 -4.59
CA PRO A 333 -38.44 -1.88 -5.08
C PRO A 333 -39.43 -1.51 -3.95
N SER A 334 -39.14 -1.91 -2.71
CA SER A 334 -39.97 -1.67 -1.54
C SER A 334 -39.31 -0.72 -0.53
N GLU A 335 -38.26 -0.02 -0.95
CA GLU A 335 -37.52 0.95 -0.14
C GLU A 335 -37.07 0.39 1.23
N LEU A 336 -36.59 -0.84 1.27
CA LEU A 336 -36.16 -1.54 2.47
C LEU A 336 -34.69 -1.26 2.82
N VAL A 337 -33.88 -0.79 1.86
CA VAL A 337 -32.47 -0.50 2.05
C VAL A 337 -32.30 0.82 2.79
N ALA A 338 -31.55 0.79 3.88
CA ALA A 338 -31.14 1.97 4.63
C ALA A 338 -29.74 2.45 4.23
N GLY A 339 -28.86 1.55 3.78
CA GLY A 339 -27.52 1.95 3.39
C GLY A 339 -26.56 0.82 3.03
N ILE A 340 -25.34 1.21 2.65
CA ILE A 340 -24.22 0.31 2.40
C ILE A 340 -23.08 0.68 3.36
N GLU A 341 -22.53 -0.32 4.02
CA GLU A 341 -21.44 -0.15 4.98
C GLU A 341 -20.21 -0.94 4.52
N THR A 342 -19.02 -0.43 4.79
CA THR A 342 -17.79 -1.22 4.73
C THR A 342 -17.47 -1.79 6.10
N VAL A 343 -16.95 -3.02 6.15
CA VAL A 343 -16.53 -3.65 7.41
C VAL A 343 -15.02 -3.51 7.53
N THR A 344 -14.57 -2.69 8.48
CA THR A 344 -13.15 -2.50 8.79
C THR A 344 -12.78 -3.16 10.11
N GLY A 345 -11.50 -3.15 10.47
CA GLY A 345 -11.03 -3.63 11.78
C GLY A 345 -11.64 -2.88 12.97
N ASP A 346 -12.06 -1.63 12.75
CA ASP A 346 -12.66 -0.76 13.78
C ASP A 346 -14.20 -0.84 13.81
N GLY A 347 -14.78 -1.71 12.97
CA GLY A 347 -16.23 -1.91 12.86
C GLY A 347 -16.81 -1.49 11.51
N PRO A 348 -18.15 -1.55 11.37
CA PRO A 348 -18.84 -1.11 10.17
C PRO A 348 -18.83 0.42 10.07
N GLN A 349 -18.56 0.95 8.86
CA GLN A 349 -18.63 2.37 8.56
C GLN A 349 -19.62 2.61 7.41
N ASP A 350 -20.53 3.56 7.61
CA ASP A 350 -21.55 3.90 6.62
C ASP A 350 -20.94 4.66 5.43
N LEU A 351 -21.14 4.12 4.22
CA LEU A 351 -20.71 4.71 2.95
C LEU A 351 -21.85 5.47 2.25
N THR A 352 -23.09 5.31 2.72
CA THR A 352 -24.31 5.83 2.09
C THR A 352 -24.28 7.33 1.78
N PRO A 353 -23.74 8.20 2.66
CA PRO A 353 -23.64 9.63 2.37
C PRO A 353 -22.72 9.98 1.19
N GLY A 354 -21.72 9.14 0.91
CA GLY A 354 -20.73 9.37 -0.15
C GLY A 354 -21.06 8.68 -1.48
N LEU A 355 -22.18 7.96 -1.58
CA LEU A 355 -22.55 7.23 -2.79
C LEU A 355 -22.96 8.19 -3.91
N HIS A 356 -22.20 8.19 -5.00
CA HIS A 356 -22.66 8.73 -6.28
C HIS A 356 -23.47 7.66 -7.00
N ARG A 357 -24.76 7.93 -7.27
CA ARG A 357 -25.72 6.95 -7.79
C ARG A 357 -26.08 7.23 -9.24
N PHE A 358 -26.27 6.18 -10.03
CA PHE A 358 -26.65 6.28 -11.44
C PHE A 358 -27.47 5.06 -11.88
N PRO A 359 -28.33 5.18 -12.91
CA PRO A 359 -29.13 4.04 -13.38
C PRO A 359 -28.25 3.01 -14.09
N VAL A 360 -28.50 1.73 -13.81
CA VAL A 360 -27.86 0.59 -14.47
C VAL A 360 -28.89 -0.50 -14.75
N ASP A 361 -28.64 -1.28 -15.80
CA ASP A 361 -29.39 -2.51 -16.08
C ASP A 361 -28.53 -3.70 -15.69
N VAL A 362 -29.11 -4.64 -14.95
CA VAL A 362 -28.42 -5.83 -14.42
C VAL A 362 -29.16 -7.10 -14.82
N ASP A 363 -28.45 -8.22 -14.86
CA ASP A 363 -29.05 -9.50 -15.22
C ASP A 363 -29.98 -9.99 -14.10
N GLY A 364 -31.20 -10.32 -14.49
CA GLY A 364 -32.23 -10.90 -13.64
C GLY A 364 -32.15 -12.42 -13.58
N PRO A 365 -33.09 -13.07 -12.86
CA PRO A 365 -33.18 -14.52 -12.84
C PRO A 365 -33.68 -15.07 -14.19
N GLY A 366 -32.76 -15.33 -15.13
CA GLY A 366 -33.00 -15.88 -16.47
C GLY A 366 -32.10 -15.22 -17.53
N GLU A 367 -31.68 -15.96 -18.57
CA GLU A 367 -30.66 -15.50 -19.54
C GLU A 367 -31.04 -14.23 -20.34
N ASP A 368 -32.31 -13.79 -20.33
CA ASP A 368 -32.80 -12.63 -21.11
C ASP A 368 -33.51 -11.54 -20.29
N ILE A 369 -33.53 -11.62 -18.96
CA ILE A 369 -34.22 -10.61 -18.13
C ILE A 369 -33.24 -9.52 -17.70
N ARG A 370 -33.45 -8.27 -18.14
CA ARG A 370 -32.75 -7.09 -17.61
C ARG A 370 -33.58 -6.39 -16.54
N LEU A 371 -33.02 -6.23 -15.36
CA LEU A 371 -33.63 -5.50 -14.25
C LEU A 371 -33.00 -4.12 -14.11
N ARG A 372 -33.85 -3.10 -14.00
CA ARG A 372 -33.39 -1.75 -13.67
C ARG A 372 -32.97 -1.69 -12.20
N ALA A 373 -31.76 -1.21 -11.95
CA ALA A 373 -31.17 -1.07 -10.64
C ALA A 373 -30.47 0.29 -10.48
N THR A 374 -30.04 0.58 -9.26
CA THR A 374 -29.25 1.75 -8.92
C THR A 374 -27.79 1.33 -8.78
N GLY A 375 -26.97 1.72 -9.76
CA GLY A 375 -25.52 1.61 -9.69
C GLY A 375 -24.96 2.70 -8.77
N PHE A 376 -23.80 2.43 -8.18
CA PHE A 376 -23.11 3.42 -7.37
C PHE A 376 -21.59 3.33 -7.49
N VAL A 377 -20.94 4.45 -7.17
CA VAL A 377 -19.50 4.54 -6.96
C VAL A 377 -19.21 5.35 -5.69
N VAL A 378 -18.23 4.92 -4.92
CA VAL A 378 -17.76 5.62 -3.72
C VAL A 378 -16.30 5.31 -3.44
N ARG A 379 -15.59 6.26 -2.84
CA ARG A 379 -14.27 6.04 -2.26
C ARG A 379 -14.43 5.71 -0.78
N ALA A 380 -14.32 4.42 -0.46
CA ALA A 380 -14.27 3.96 0.91
C ALA A 380 -12.87 4.19 1.52
N PRO A 381 -12.75 4.16 2.86
CA PRO A 381 -11.44 4.23 3.54
C PRO A 381 -10.44 3.20 3.02
N ALA A 382 -9.16 3.49 3.25
CA ALA A 382 -8.10 2.52 2.99
C ALA A 382 -8.18 1.39 4.00
N PHE A 383 -8.03 0.15 3.54
CA PHE A 383 -7.86 -0.97 4.46
C PHE A 383 -6.42 -0.99 4.97
N PRO A 384 -6.20 -1.02 6.29
CA PRO A 384 -4.86 -1.04 6.85
C PRO A 384 -4.15 -2.35 6.47
N GLY A 385 -2.92 -2.24 5.97
CA GLY A 385 -2.09 -3.37 5.55
C GLY A 385 -1.04 -2.97 4.53
N ALA A 386 0.04 -3.73 4.44
CA ALA A 386 1.10 -3.49 3.46
C ALA A 386 0.79 -4.06 2.07
N VAL A 387 -0.21 -4.94 1.99
CA VAL A 387 -0.71 -5.53 0.73
C VAL A 387 -2.18 -5.18 0.55
N PRO A 388 -2.67 -5.04 -0.70
CA PRO A 388 -4.07 -4.77 -0.95
C PRO A 388 -4.96 -5.95 -0.50
N LEU A 389 -6.09 -5.62 0.12
CA LEU A 389 -7.15 -6.58 0.40
C LEU A 389 -7.94 -6.83 -0.90
N LEU A 390 -7.92 -8.07 -1.39
CA LEU A 390 -8.52 -8.45 -2.67
C LEU A 390 -10.03 -8.72 -2.58
N GLN A 391 -10.58 -8.91 -1.39
CA GLN A 391 -12.01 -9.11 -1.16
C GLN A 391 -12.46 -8.41 0.12
N PRO A 392 -12.42 -7.06 0.17
CA PRO A 392 -12.95 -6.32 1.30
C PRO A 392 -14.45 -6.60 1.48
N ARG A 393 -14.91 -6.61 2.74
CA ARG A 393 -16.29 -6.92 3.08
C ARG A 393 -17.16 -5.68 3.23
N PHE A 394 -18.43 -5.85 2.88
CA PHE A 394 -19.45 -4.83 2.98
C PHE A 394 -20.74 -5.40 3.56
N ARG A 395 -21.65 -4.52 3.96
CA ARG A 395 -23.00 -4.88 4.42
C ARG A 395 -24.04 -4.03 3.72
N LEU A 396 -25.12 -4.65 3.28
CA LEU A 396 -26.36 -3.96 2.94
C LEU A 396 -27.21 -3.86 4.20
N ARG A 397 -27.37 -2.65 4.74
CA ARG A 397 -28.18 -2.40 5.93
C ARG A 397 -29.62 -2.11 5.53
N LEU A 398 -30.57 -2.76 6.18
CA LEU A 398 -32.01 -2.55 5.99
C LEU A 398 -32.56 -1.55 7.02
N LYS A 399 -33.72 -0.93 6.71
CA LYS A 399 -34.41 -0.01 7.62
C LYS A 399 -34.85 -0.65 8.94
N SER A 400 -34.99 -1.98 8.98
CA SER A 400 -35.27 -2.75 10.20
C SER A 400 -34.08 -2.87 11.14
N GLY A 401 -32.88 -2.47 10.72
CA GLY A 401 -31.63 -2.71 11.44
C GLY A 401 -30.96 -4.05 11.11
N ALA A 402 -31.63 -4.95 10.38
CA ALA A 402 -31.01 -6.15 9.83
C ALA A 402 -29.99 -5.80 8.73
N PHE A 403 -29.06 -6.71 8.45
CA PHE A 403 -28.08 -6.53 7.40
C PHE A 403 -27.79 -7.82 6.64
N HIS A 404 -27.32 -7.68 5.39
CA HIS A 404 -26.81 -8.77 4.59
C HIS A 404 -25.33 -8.55 4.26
N ASP A 405 -24.49 -9.57 4.43
CA ASP A 405 -23.08 -9.49 4.05
C ASP A 405 -22.91 -9.51 2.53
N LEU A 406 -22.04 -8.65 2.04
CA LEU A 406 -21.63 -8.55 0.65
C LEU A 406 -20.11 -8.78 0.55
N VAL A 407 -19.70 -9.65 -0.37
CA VAL A 407 -18.29 -9.97 -0.62
C VAL A 407 -18.06 -10.00 -2.13
N PRO A 408 -17.21 -9.13 -2.68
CA PRO A 408 -16.94 -9.10 -4.11
C PRO A 408 -16.15 -10.34 -4.54
N ALA A 409 -16.11 -10.60 -5.85
CA ALA A 409 -15.15 -11.51 -6.44
C ALA A 409 -13.69 -11.06 -6.15
N PRO A 410 -12.70 -11.97 -6.13
CA PRO A 410 -11.29 -11.60 -5.98
C PRO A 410 -10.87 -10.55 -6.99
N GLN A 411 -10.32 -9.44 -6.49
CA GLN A 411 -9.82 -8.36 -7.34
C GLN A 411 -8.43 -8.69 -7.90
N PRO A 412 -8.04 -8.13 -9.07
CA PRO A 412 -6.71 -8.34 -9.63
C PRO A 412 -5.60 -7.89 -8.69
N VAL A 413 -4.45 -8.55 -8.79
CA VAL A 413 -3.26 -8.25 -7.97
C VAL A 413 -2.34 -7.25 -8.67
N ASP A 414 -2.19 -7.38 -9.98
CA ASP A 414 -1.28 -6.51 -10.73
C ASP A 414 -1.84 -5.06 -10.79
N PRO A 415 -1.07 -4.04 -10.39
CA PRO A 415 -1.52 -2.66 -10.39
C PRO A 415 -1.99 -2.14 -11.75
N ALA A 416 -1.45 -2.66 -12.87
CA ALA A 416 -1.88 -2.26 -14.20
C ALA A 416 -3.27 -2.82 -14.54
N GLU A 417 -3.54 -4.08 -14.19
CA GLU A 417 -4.87 -4.69 -14.30
C GLU A 417 -5.90 -3.98 -13.40
N ARG A 418 -5.51 -3.67 -12.17
CA ARG A 418 -6.34 -2.92 -11.22
C ARG A 418 -6.65 -1.52 -11.73
N ARG A 419 -5.66 -0.81 -12.29
CA ARG A 419 -5.86 0.49 -12.94
C ARG A 419 -6.83 0.35 -14.11
N ALA A 420 -6.67 -0.67 -14.94
CA ALA A 420 -7.58 -0.93 -16.07
C ALA A 420 -9.01 -1.22 -15.59
N ALA A 421 -9.18 -1.94 -14.48
CA ALA A 421 -10.48 -2.15 -13.84
C ALA A 421 -11.08 -0.83 -13.31
N ALA A 422 -10.28 0.02 -12.64
CA ALA A 422 -10.71 1.32 -12.16
C ALA A 422 -11.22 2.23 -13.29
N LEU A 423 -10.55 2.21 -14.44
CA LEU A 423 -10.91 2.99 -15.63
C LEU A 423 -12.22 2.52 -16.30
N ARG A 424 -12.66 1.29 -16.03
CA ARG A 424 -13.92 0.72 -16.52
C ARG A 424 -15.01 0.62 -15.45
N ALA A 425 -14.71 1.06 -14.23
CA ALA A 425 -15.57 0.81 -13.08
C ALA A 425 -16.92 1.56 -13.14
N VAL A 426 -16.96 2.70 -13.85
CA VAL A 426 -18.14 3.56 -14.01
C VAL A 426 -18.31 3.93 -15.48
N PRO A 427 -19.53 3.93 -16.03
CA PRO A 427 -19.77 4.45 -17.36
C PRO A 427 -19.39 5.94 -17.46
N PRO A 428 -18.61 6.38 -18.46
CA PRO A 428 -18.04 7.73 -18.50
C PRO A 428 -19.06 8.88 -18.47
N GLN A 429 -20.29 8.64 -18.93
CA GLN A 429 -21.38 9.63 -18.93
C GLN A 429 -21.89 9.96 -17.52
N TYR A 430 -21.66 9.09 -16.54
CA TYR A 430 -22.05 9.30 -15.14
C TYR A 430 -20.92 9.83 -14.26
N VAL A 431 -19.77 10.14 -14.85
CA VAL A 431 -18.64 10.73 -14.13
C VAL A 431 -18.66 12.24 -14.36
N ASP A 432 -18.94 12.98 -13.28
CA ASP A 432 -18.73 14.42 -13.24
C ASP A 432 -17.36 14.77 -12.62
N GLU A 433 -17.05 16.05 -12.55
CA GLU A 433 -15.76 16.53 -12.04
C GLU A 433 -15.56 16.21 -10.55
N ALA A 434 -16.61 16.29 -9.73
CA ALA A 434 -16.53 16.02 -8.30
C ALA A 434 -16.28 14.54 -8.03
N VAL A 435 -16.97 13.65 -8.75
CA VAL A 435 -16.78 12.20 -8.69
C VAL A 435 -15.40 11.82 -9.20
N LEU A 436 -14.96 12.40 -10.32
CA LEU A 436 -13.63 12.14 -10.84
C LEU A 436 -12.56 12.57 -9.84
N ALA A 437 -12.56 13.82 -9.38
CA ALA A 437 -11.53 14.38 -8.53
C ALA A 437 -11.52 13.76 -7.11
N GLY A 438 -12.69 13.57 -6.51
CA GLY A 438 -12.83 13.11 -5.12
C GLY A 438 -12.78 11.59 -4.96
N THR A 439 -13.27 10.84 -5.96
CA THR A 439 -13.48 9.39 -5.83
C THR A 439 -12.55 8.57 -6.71
N ILE A 440 -12.46 8.87 -8.01
CA ILE A 440 -11.83 7.97 -8.99
C ILE A 440 -10.34 8.31 -9.18
N ALA A 441 -10.02 9.59 -9.40
CA ALA A 441 -8.67 10.05 -9.74
C ALA A 441 -7.60 9.71 -8.69
N PRO A 442 -7.84 9.83 -7.37
CA PRO A 442 -6.84 9.45 -6.37
C PRO A 442 -6.45 7.97 -6.46
N ILE A 443 -7.42 7.11 -6.77
CA ILE A 443 -7.21 5.66 -6.90
C ILE A 443 -6.47 5.34 -8.19
N ILE A 444 -6.86 5.94 -9.32
CA ILE A 444 -6.14 5.79 -10.59
C ILE A 444 -4.69 6.24 -10.44
N ALA A 445 -4.46 7.43 -9.86
CA ALA A 445 -3.12 7.98 -9.66
C ALA A 445 -2.24 7.02 -8.85
N ARG A 446 -2.78 6.48 -7.76
CA ARG A 446 -2.07 5.53 -6.90
C ARG A 446 -1.74 4.23 -7.62
N LEU A 447 -2.72 3.61 -8.28
CA LEU A 447 -2.53 2.36 -9.03
C LEU A 447 -1.57 2.55 -10.21
N HIS A 448 -1.63 3.71 -10.87
CA HIS A 448 -0.73 4.05 -11.95
C HIS A 448 0.71 4.23 -11.46
N ALA A 449 0.93 4.92 -10.34
CA ALA A 449 2.24 5.03 -9.71
C ALA A 449 2.81 3.66 -9.30
N GLU A 450 1.99 2.79 -8.69
CA GLU A 450 2.38 1.42 -8.35
C GLU A 450 2.75 0.58 -9.58
N ALA A 451 1.99 0.72 -10.68
CA ALA A 451 2.27 0.04 -11.94
C ALA A 451 3.62 0.49 -12.52
N ARG A 452 3.91 1.79 -12.51
CA ARG A 452 5.20 2.32 -12.99
C ARG A 452 6.38 1.84 -12.15
N GLY A 453 6.21 1.69 -10.84
CA GLY A 453 7.26 1.16 -9.97
C GLY A 453 7.69 -0.28 -10.28
N ARG A 454 6.90 -1.02 -11.08
CA ARG A 454 7.12 -2.44 -11.41
C ARG A 454 7.60 -2.71 -12.84
N VAL A 455 7.95 -1.69 -13.61
CA VAL A 455 8.27 -1.84 -15.04
C VAL A 455 9.59 -2.60 -15.30
N GLY A 456 10.48 -2.70 -14.30
CA GLY A 456 11.82 -3.27 -14.48
C GLY A 456 12.73 -2.35 -15.32
N GLU A 457 13.97 -2.78 -15.52
CA GLU A 457 14.94 -2.06 -16.35
C GLU A 457 14.83 -2.51 -17.82
N PRO A 458 14.92 -1.58 -18.79
CA PRO A 458 14.98 -1.95 -20.20
C PRO A 458 16.34 -2.58 -20.54
N SER A 459 16.35 -3.46 -21.54
CA SER A 459 17.57 -3.97 -22.16
C SER A 459 17.82 -3.29 -23.51
N ALA A 460 19.06 -3.29 -24.00
CA ALA A 460 19.39 -2.69 -25.30
C ALA A 460 20.32 -3.60 -26.11
N VAL A 461 20.04 -3.69 -27.41
CA VAL A 461 20.83 -4.45 -28.39
C VAL A 461 21.20 -3.52 -29.54
N MET A 462 22.47 -3.53 -29.94
CA MET A 462 22.97 -2.79 -31.11
C MET A 462 23.05 -3.72 -32.31
N ILE A 463 22.40 -3.33 -33.41
CA ILE A 463 22.39 -4.03 -34.68
C ILE A 463 23.20 -3.21 -35.68
N GLY A 464 24.32 -3.78 -36.15
CA GLY A 464 25.28 -3.09 -37.01
C GLY A 464 26.29 -2.23 -36.25
N ARG A 465 27.11 -1.48 -36.99
CA ARG A 465 28.15 -0.60 -36.40
C ARG A 465 27.57 0.79 -36.10
N PRO A 466 27.54 1.24 -34.82
CA PRO A 466 26.96 2.53 -34.48
C PRO A 466 27.74 3.70 -35.07
N LEU A 467 27.05 4.80 -35.35
CA LEU A 467 27.68 6.08 -35.68
C LEU A 467 28.52 6.58 -34.50
N ALA A 468 29.75 7.01 -34.79
CA ALA A 468 30.69 7.48 -33.78
C ALA A 468 30.23 8.78 -33.09
N ARG A 469 29.66 9.72 -33.85
CA ARG A 469 29.21 11.04 -33.37
C ARG A 469 27.91 11.46 -34.05
N PRO A 470 26.76 10.85 -33.68
CA PRO A 470 25.47 11.25 -34.24
C PRO A 470 25.15 12.71 -33.88
N ARG A 471 24.60 13.46 -34.84
CA ARG A 471 24.08 14.82 -34.62
C ARG A 471 22.64 14.81 -34.09
N VAL A 472 21.90 13.75 -34.40
CA VAL A 472 20.52 13.56 -33.94
C VAL A 472 20.33 12.11 -33.53
N SER A 473 19.58 11.88 -32.46
CA SER A 473 19.05 10.56 -32.11
C SER A 473 17.56 10.55 -32.39
N VAL A 474 17.13 9.65 -33.27
CA VAL A 474 15.73 9.45 -33.62
C VAL A 474 15.19 8.31 -32.77
N VAL A 475 14.25 8.64 -31.89
CA VAL A 475 13.64 7.69 -30.94
C VAL A 475 12.25 7.34 -31.45
N VAL A 476 12.00 6.05 -31.67
CA VAL A 476 10.76 5.54 -32.21
C VAL A 476 10.18 4.46 -31.30
N PRO A 477 9.12 4.75 -30.52
CA PRO A 477 8.45 3.75 -29.71
C PRO A 477 7.64 2.79 -30.59
N LEU A 478 7.65 1.52 -30.23
CA LEU A 478 6.98 0.40 -30.90
C LEU A 478 6.06 -0.30 -29.92
N TYR A 479 4.83 -0.58 -30.35
CA TYR A 479 3.89 -1.38 -29.57
C TYR A 479 2.96 -2.19 -30.48
N ARG A 480 3.07 -3.52 -30.41
CA ARG A 480 2.26 -4.53 -31.12
C ARG A 480 2.30 -4.50 -32.65
N VAL A 481 1.96 -3.38 -33.28
CA VAL A 481 1.88 -3.21 -34.73
C VAL A 481 3.25 -2.82 -35.29
N LEU A 482 3.81 -3.66 -36.15
CA LEU A 482 5.18 -3.52 -36.67
C LEU A 482 5.24 -3.34 -38.20
N ASP A 483 4.10 -3.30 -38.88
CA ASP A 483 4.02 -3.26 -40.34
C ASP A 483 4.74 -2.04 -40.94
N PHE A 484 4.71 -0.92 -40.22
CA PHE A 484 5.28 0.35 -40.69
C PHE A 484 6.80 0.43 -40.58
N LEU A 485 7.45 -0.43 -39.77
CA LEU A 485 8.92 -0.41 -39.60
C LEU A 485 9.64 -0.52 -40.94
N ARG A 486 9.16 -1.39 -41.84
CA ARG A 486 9.79 -1.66 -43.13
C ARG A 486 9.78 -0.41 -44.02
N PHE A 487 8.67 0.33 -44.02
CA PHE A 487 8.52 1.54 -44.81
C PHE A 487 9.32 2.70 -44.20
N GLN A 488 9.25 2.86 -42.89
CA GLN A 488 9.95 3.92 -42.18
C GLN A 488 11.47 3.78 -42.30
N ILE A 489 12.02 2.57 -42.06
CA ILE A 489 13.46 2.37 -42.15
C ILE A 489 13.97 2.56 -43.59
N ALA A 490 13.19 2.15 -44.59
CA ALA A 490 13.54 2.34 -45.99
C ALA A 490 13.59 3.84 -46.34
N ALA A 491 12.60 4.61 -45.88
CA ALA A 491 12.56 6.06 -46.08
C ALA A 491 13.73 6.77 -45.38
N PHE A 492 14.09 6.35 -44.17
CA PHE A 492 15.25 6.89 -43.45
C PHE A 492 16.58 6.50 -44.12
N ALA A 493 16.72 5.26 -44.57
CA ALA A 493 17.93 4.80 -45.27
C ALA A 493 18.12 5.47 -46.64
N ALA A 494 17.04 5.83 -47.32
CA ALA A 494 17.10 6.58 -48.59
C ALA A 494 17.62 8.03 -48.42
N ASP A 495 17.59 8.58 -47.20
CA ASP A 495 18.11 9.90 -46.90
C ASP A 495 19.61 9.82 -46.53
N ALA A 496 20.48 10.30 -47.44
CA ALA A 496 21.93 10.31 -47.23
C ALA A 496 22.33 11.10 -45.97
N TRP A 497 21.67 12.23 -45.70
CA TRP A 497 21.97 13.02 -44.51
C TRP A 497 21.63 12.24 -43.24
N PHE A 498 20.50 11.51 -43.24
CA PHE A 498 20.12 10.66 -42.13
C PHE A 498 21.17 9.58 -41.88
N ARG A 499 21.59 8.85 -42.91
CA ARG A 499 22.60 7.77 -42.79
C ARG A 499 23.92 8.26 -42.15
N ASP A 500 24.36 9.46 -42.50
CA ASP A 500 25.65 9.98 -42.06
C ASP A 500 25.60 10.69 -40.70
N HIS A 501 24.42 11.11 -40.23
CA HIS A 501 24.30 12.03 -39.10
C HIS A 501 23.26 11.64 -38.04
N ALA A 502 22.34 10.72 -38.31
CA ALA A 502 21.29 10.34 -37.39
C ALA A 502 21.47 8.89 -36.93
N GLU A 503 21.37 8.66 -35.62
CA GLU A 503 21.19 7.29 -35.11
C GLU A 503 19.70 6.98 -34.93
N LEU A 504 19.33 5.73 -35.16
CA LEU A 504 17.96 5.25 -35.03
C LEU A 504 17.84 4.32 -33.82
N ILE A 505 16.91 4.66 -32.92
CA ILE A 505 16.63 3.94 -31.68
C ILE A 505 15.16 3.52 -31.71
N TYR A 506 14.90 2.23 -31.88
CA TYR A 506 13.57 1.66 -31.69
C TYR A 506 13.39 1.26 -30.23
N VAL A 507 12.26 1.59 -29.63
CA VAL A 507 11.93 1.20 -28.25
C VAL A 507 10.70 0.30 -28.24
N LEU A 508 10.88 -0.98 -27.97
CA LEU A 508 9.82 -1.97 -27.95
C LEU A 508 9.14 -2.04 -26.58
N ASP A 509 7.89 -1.61 -26.51
CA ASP A 509 7.03 -1.64 -25.31
C ASP A 509 6.14 -2.90 -25.24
N SER A 510 6.35 -3.84 -26.17
CA SER A 510 5.77 -5.20 -26.19
C SER A 510 6.91 -6.25 -26.14
N PRO A 511 7.56 -6.46 -24.98
CA PRO A 511 8.71 -7.35 -24.86
C PRO A 511 8.47 -8.78 -25.32
N GLU A 512 7.22 -9.24 -25.32
CA GLU A 512 6.84 -10.54 -25.86
C GLU A 512 7.19 -10.70 -27.35
N GLN A 513 7.38 -9.61 -28.10
CA GLN A 513 7.78 -9.60 -29.51
C GLN A 513 9.30 -9.36 -29.73
N ALA A 514 10.10 -9.31 -28.67
CA ALA A 514 11.51 -8.86 -28.76
C ALA A 514 12.35 -9.65 -29.77
N ARG A 515 12.24 -10.99 -29.76
CA ARG A 515 13.01 -11.86 -30.67
C ARG A 515 12.62 -11.62 -32.13
N ASP A 516 11.33 -11.50 -32.41
CA ASP A 516 10.83 -11.29 -33.78
C ASP A 516 11.24 -9.92 -34.32
N VAL A 517 11.18 -8.88 -33.46
CA VAL A 517 11.61 -7.53 -33.80
C VAL A 517 13.12 -7.46 -34.04
N GLU A 518 13.93 -8.08 -33.18
CA GLU A 518 15.38 -8.15 -33.36
C GLU A 518 15.77 -8.84 -34.67
N HIS A 519 15.12 -9.97 -34.98
CA HIS A 519 15.33 -10.70 -36.23
C HIS A 519 14.96 -9.84 -37.45
N LEU A 520 13.79 -9.19 -37.42
CA LEU A 520 13.33 -8.29 -38.47
C LEU A 520 14.32 -7.13 -38.69
N LEU A 521 14.75 -6.46 -37.61
CA LEU A 521 15.68 -5.34 -37.68
C LEU A 521 17.07 -5.77 -38.17
N THR A 522 17.52 -6.97 -37.82
CA THR A 522 18.76 -7.55 -38.35
C THR A 522 18.68 -7.75 -39.86
N GLY A 523 17.58 -8.32 -40.36
CA GLY A 523 17.35 -8.45 -41.80
C GLY A 523 17.30 -7.09 -42.51
N LEU A 524 16.62 -6.12 -41.94
CA LEU A 524 16.53 -4.77 -42.51
C LEU A 524 17.89 -4.05 -42.50
N HIS A 525 18.71 -4.24 -41.47
CA HIS A 525 20.08 -3.74 -41.44
C HIS A 525 20.93 -4.30 -42.58
N LEU A 526 20.83 -5.60 -42.87
CA LEU A 526 21.57 -6.23 -43.97
C LEU A 526 21.17 -5.66 -45.34
N VAL A 527 19.90 -5.29 -45.52
CA VAL A 527 19.39 -4.73 -46.79
C VAL A 527 19.77 -3.26 -46.95
N TYR A 528 19.61 -2.45 -45.90
CA TYR A 528 19.72 -0.99 -45.98
C TYR A 528 21.04 -0.43 -45.44
N ALA A 529 21.87 -1.27 -44.82
CA ALA A 529 23.12 -0.89 -44.15
C ALA A 529 22.95 0.23 -43.09
N LEU A 530 21.73 0.40 -42.55
CA LEU A 530 21.44 1.41 -41.53
C LEU A 530 21.58 0.77 -40.13
N PRO A 531 22.50 1.24 -39.27
CA PRO A 531 22.63 0.74 -37.90
C PRO A 531 21.42 1.13 -37.05
N VAL A 532 20.98 0.21 -36.18
CA VAL A 532 19.80 0.38 -35.35
C VAL A 532 20.10 -0.06 -33.92
N LYS A 533 19.67 0.74 -32.94
CA LYS A 533 19.59 0.30 -31.55
C LYS A 533 18.16 -0.13 -31.24
N LEU A 534 17.98 -1.34 -30.72
CA LEU A 534 16.71 -1.82 -30.18
C LEU A 534 16.77 -1.75 -28.65
N VAL A 535 15.91 -0.98 -28.04
CA VAL A 535 15.67 -0.93 -26.59
C VAL A 535 14.41 -1.73 -26.32
N VAL A 536 14.44 -2.70 -25.42
CA VAL A 536 13.30 -3.55 -25.07
C VAL A 536 12.88 -3.25 -23.64
N MET A 537 11.66 -2.76 -23.46
CA MET A 537 11.08 -2.52 -22.13
C MET A 537 10.82 -3.84 -21.42
N ALA A 538 11.09 -3.95 -20.12
CA ALA A 538 10.82 -5.19 -19.38
C ALA A 538 9.32 -5.55 -19.29
N ARG A 539 8.44 -4.56 -19.48
CA ARG A 539 6.99 -4.72 -19.67
C ARG A 539 6.43 -3.46 -20.33
N ASN A 540 5.19 -3.55 -20.83
CA ASN A 540 4.44 -2.38 -21.29
C ASN A 540 4.36 -1.32 -20.20
N ALA A 541 4.85 -0.12 -20.53
CA ALA A 541 4.80 1.05 -19.67
C ALA A 541 4.22 2.30 -20.34
N GLY A 542 3.81 2.20 -21.60
CA GLY A 542 3.19 3.28 -22.36
C GLY A 542 4.20 4.19 -23.05
N PHE A 543 3.64 5.05 -23.91
CA PHE A 543 4.37 5.92 -24.82
C PHE A 543 5.43 6.78 -24.13
N ALA A 544 5.04 7.54 -23.10
CA ALA A 544 5.94 8.45 -22.40
C ALA A 544 7.21 7.76 -21.88
N ARG A 545 7.05 6.61 -21.21
CA ARG A 545 8.19 5.88 -20.63
C ARG A 545 9.05 5.23 -21.70
N ALA A 546 8.44 4.69 -22.76
CA ALA A 546 9.20 4.17 -23.91
C ALA A 546 10.04 5.27 -24.57
N CYS A 547 9.45 6.45 -24.81
CA CYS A 547 10.18 7.61 -25.33
C CYS A 547 11.32 8.05 -24.40
N ASN A 548 11.07 8.12 -23.08
CA ASN A 548 12.09 8.47 -22.09
C ASN A 548 13.24 7.45 -22.06
N ALA A 549 12.93 6.15 -22.13
CA ALA A 549 13.94 5.09 -22.19
C ALA A 549 14.81 5.18 -23.45
N GLY A 550 14.21 5.44 -24.61
CA GLY A 550 14.97 5.68 -25.84
C GLY A 550 15.81 6.96 -25.79
N ALA A 551 15.28 8.02 -25.16
CA ALA A 551 16.01 9.28 -24.96
C ALA A 551 17.23 9.12 -24.03
N ALA A 552 17.15 8.22 -23.04
CA ALA A 552 18.27 7.90 -22.16
C ALA A 552 19.42 7.21 -22.92
N GLU A 553 19.09 6.44 -23.96
CA GLU A 553 20.04 5.72 -24.82
C GLU A 553 20.65 6.57 -25.95
N ALA A 554 20.14 7.79 -26.13
CA ALA A 554 20.53 8.73 -27.17
C ALA A 554 21.88 9.40 -26.92
N ARG A 555 22.75 9.42 -27.95
CA ARG A 555 24.06 10.06 -27.93
C ARG A 555 24.08 11.42 -28.64
N GLY A 556 23.12 11.66 -29.54
CA GLY A 556 23.01 12.90 -30.30
C GLY A 556 22.67 14.12 -29.42
N PRO A 557 23.17 15.32 -29.75
CA PRO A 557 22.79 16.55 -29.03
C PRO A 557 21.34 16.99 -29.27
N VAL A 558 20.69 16.46 -30.31
CA VAL A 558 19.28 16.71 -30.64
C VAL A 558 18.53 15.39 -30.61
N LEU A 559 17.30 15.41 -30.09
CA LEU A 559 16.36 14.30 -30.13
C LEU A 559 15.29 14.59 -31.19
N ALA A 560 14.90 13.56 -31.93
CA ALA A 560 13.68 13.54 -32.72
C ALA A 560 12.80 12.39 -32.22
N MET A 561 11.68 12.74 -31.57
CA MET A 561 10.65 11.79 -31.18
C MET A 561 9.75 11.57 -32.39
N VAL A 562 9.63 10.33 -32.85
CA VAL A 562 8.88 10.02 -34.08
C VAL A 562 8.07 8.74 -33.87
N ASN A 563 6.77 8.75 -34.19
CA ASN A 563 5.97 7.52 -34.11
C ASN A 563 6.39 6.50 -35.18
N SER A 564 6.09 5.23 -34.95
CA SER A 564 6.47 4.11 -35.86
C SER A 564 5.77 4.13 -37.22
N ASP A 565 4.64 4.83 -37.32
CA ASP A 565 3.80 5.00 -38.50
C ASP A 565 3.95 6.39 -39.17
N VAL A 566 5.00 7.13 -38.78
CA VAL A 566 5.36 8.41 -39.41
C VAL A 566 6.46 8.19 -40.44
N VAL A 567 6.20 8.62 -41.68
CA VAL A 567 7.08 8.43 -42.84
C VAL A 567 7.25 9.77 -43.57
N PRO A 568 8.49 10.22 -43.87
CA PRO A 568 8.72 11.47 -44.59
C PRO A 568 8.26 11.41 -46.05
N THR A 569 7.75 12.52 -46.58
CA THR A 569 7.36 12.60 -48.00
C THR A 569 8.57 12.72 -48.94
N ALA A 570 9.70 13.21 -48.44
CA ALA A 570 10.95 13.37 -49.19
C ALA A 570 12.18 13.35 -48.26
N PRO A 571 13.38 13.04 -48.79
CA PRO A 571 14.64 13.21 -48.06
C PRO A 571 14.89 14.66 -47.62
N GLY A 572 15.76 14.86 -46.62
CA GLY A 572 16.13 16.17 -46.09
C GLY A 572 15.17 16.72 -45.03
N TRP A 573 14.17 15.95 -44.60
CA TRP A 573 13.18 16.33 -43.60
C TRP A 573 13.82 16.66 -42.24
N LEU A 574 14.72 15.79 -41.76
CA LEU A 574 15.34 15.91 -40.45
C LEU A 574 16.30 17.09 -40.33
N PRO A 575 17.27 17.31 -41.25
CA PRO A 575 18.13 18.50 -41.19
C PRO A 575 17.34 19.80 -41.27
N ALA A 576 16.24 19.83 -42.04
CA ALA A 576 15.37 21.00 -42.14
C ALA A 576 14.68 21.34 -40.81
N LEU A 577 14.31 20.35 -40.00
CA LEU A 577 13.78 20.56 -38.64
C LEU A 577 14.89 20.99 -37.68
N VAL A 578 16.03 20.30 -37.69
CA VAL A 578 17.17 20.58 -36.80
C VAL A 578 17.68 22.02 -36.98
N LYS A 579 17.76 22.52 -38.21
CA LYS A 579 18.20 23.89 -38.52
C LYS A 579 17.37 24.97 -37.80
N ARG A 580 16.12 24.68 -37.42
CA ARG A 580 15.22 25.62 -36.73
C ARG A 580 15.45 25.71 -35.23
N LEU A 581 16.24 24.80 -34.66
CA LEU A 581 16.68 24.85 -33.26
C LEU A 581 17.86 25.81 -33.04
N ASP A 582 18.13 26.73 -33.97
CA ASP A 582 19.13 27.78 -33.80
C ASP A 582 18.85 28.59 -32.52
N GLY A 583 19.78 28.51 -31.57
CA GLY A 583 19.66 29.07 -30.22
C GLY A 583 19.36 30.58 -30.20
N ARG A 584 19.65 31.30 -31.29
CA ARG A 584 19.33 32.74 -31.45
C ARG A 584 17.84 33.03 -31.47
N ARG A 585 17.00 32.07 -31.85
CA ARG A 585 15.55 32.25 -31.97
C ARG A 585 14.77 31.81 -30.72
N GLY A 586 15.44 31.30 -29.68
CA GLY A 586 14.78 30.82 -28.47
C GLY A 586 13.75 29.70 -28.72
N ILE A 587 13.90 28.93 -29.81
CA ILE A 587 13.03 27.80 -30.12
C ILE A 587 13.48 26.59 -29.29
N GLY A 588 12.54 26.03 -28.53
CA GLY A 588 12.78 24.84 -27.70
C GLY A 588 12.43 23.53 -28.40
N ALA A 589 11.39 23.54 -29.25
CA ALA A 589 10.99 22.37 -30.03
C ALA A 589 10.37 22.75 -31.37
N VAL A 590 10.42 21.84 -32.34
CA VAL A 590 9.90 22.01 -33.69
C VAL A 590 9.07 20.80 -34.09
N GLY A 591 7.87 21.04 -34.63
CA GLY A 591 7.01 20.01 -35.23
C GLY A 591 6.79 20.27 -36.73
N PRO A 592 6.77 19.22 -37.57
CA PRO A 592 6.50 19.34 -39.01
C PRO A 592 5.00 19.46 -39.31
N LYS A 593 4.65 19.57 -40.60
CA LYS A 593 3.31 19.31 -41.10
C LYS A 593 3.08 17.80 -41.19
N LEU A 594 2.00 17.31 -40.59
CA LEU A 594 1.58 15.93 -40.73
C LEU A 594 0.37 15.83 -41.64
N LEU A 595 0.41 14.86 -42.54
CA LEU A 595 -0.63 14.54 -43.50
C LEU A 595 -1.22 13.16 -43.19
N PHE A 596 -2.53 13.03 -43.39
CA PHE A 596 -3.18 11.73 -43.51
C PHE A 596 -2.79 11.04 -44.82
N GLU A 597 -3.11 9.74 -44.94
CA GLU A 597 -2.82 8.95 -46.14
C GLU A 597 -3.50 9.48 -47.42
N ASP A 598 -4.61 10.18 -47.29
CA ASP A 598 -5.34 10.84 -48.39
C ASP A 598 -4.76 12.22 -48.76
N GLY A 599 -3.69 12.66 -48.08
CA GLY A 599 -3.09 13.97 -48.28
C GLY A 599 -3.83 15.13 -47.61
N SER A 600 -4.87 14.88 -46.81
CA SER A 600 -5.46 15.92 -45.96
C SER A 600 -4.58 16.22 -44.75
N LEU A 601 -4.72 17.42 -44.19
CA LEU A 601 -3.94 17.88 -43.04
C LEU A 601 -4.37 17.14 -41.77
N GLN A 602 -3.39 16.58 -41.06
CA GLN A 602 -3.60 16.01 -39.73
C GLN A 602 -3.06 16.92 -38.63
N HIS A 603 -1.93 17.59 -38.87
CA HIS A 603 -1.30 18.49 -37.90
C HIS A 603 -0.63 19.68 -38.58
N ALA A 604 -1.01 20.89 -38.14
CA ALA A 604 -0.34 22.14 -38.48
C ALA A 604 0.04 22.93 -37.22
N GLY A 605 0.45 22.24 -36.15
CA GLY A 605 0.54 22.76 -34.78
C GLY A 605 -0.75 22.56 -33.98
N MET A 606 -0.66 22.67 -32.65
CA MET A 606 -1.78 22.56 -31.72
C MET A 606 -2.17 23.88 -31.07
N TYR A 607 -3.43 23.97 -30.65
CA TYR A 607 -3.96 24.98 -29.75
C TYR A 607 -4.85 24.34 -28.68
N PHE A 608 -5.12 25.11 -27.64
CA PHE A 608 -5.99 24.68 -26.54
C PHE A 608 -7.36 25.31 -26.68
N SER A 609 -8.41 24.53 -26.43
CA SER A 609 -9.78 25.03 -26.40
C SER A 609 -10.56 24.40 -25.26
N GLN A 610 -11.51 25.14 -24.69
CA GLN A 610 -12.43 24.58 -23.73
C GLN A 610 -13.64 23.94 -24.41
N ASP A 611 -14.08 22.80 -23.87
CA ASP A 611 -15.38 22.22 -24.18
C ASP A 611 -16.53 22.94 -23.43
N HIS A 612 -17.76 22.43 -23.58
CA HIS A 612 -18.95 22.98 -22.93
C HIS A 612 -18.93 22.89 -21.39
N ARG A 613 -18.00 22.10 -20.81
CA ARG A 613 -17.80 21.97 -19.37
C ARG A 613 -16.57 22.74 -18.88
N GLY A 614 -15.95 23.56 -19.73
CA GLY A 614 -14.76 24.34 -19.37
C GLY A 614 -13.45 23.56 -19.38
N ARG A 615 -13.44 22.30 -19.85
CA ARG A 615 -12.25 21.45 -19.83
C ARG A 615 -11.30 21.76 -20.98
N TRP A 616 -10.00 21.88 -20.70
CA TRP A 616 -8.98 22.16 -21.70
C TRP A 616 -8.70 20.94 -22.59
N LEU A 617 -8.86 21.12 -23.91
CA LEU A 617 -8.65 20.10 -24.94
C LEU A 617 -7.50 20.49 -25.87
N ASN A 618 -6.73 19.49 -26.30
CA ASN A 618 -5.74 19.61 -27.37
C ASN A 618 -6.45 19.57 -28.73
N GLN A 619 -6.24 20.59 -29.56
CA GLN A 619 -6.81 20.69 -30.90
C GLN A 619 -5.72 20.97 -31.93
N HIS A 620 -5.91 20.44 -33.15
CA HIS A 620 -4.96 20.61 -34.25
C HIS A 620 -5.45 21.70 -35.19
N PHE A 621 -4.60 22.66 -35.53
CA PHE A 621 -4.95 23.69 -36.52
C PHE A 621 -5.23 23.06 -37.88
N HIS A 622 -6.34 23.46 -38.50
CA HIS A 622 -6.71 23.12 -39.89
C HIS A 622 -6.79 21.61 -40.20
N LYS A 623 -7.04 20.76 -39.19
CA LYS A 623 -7.23 19.31 -39.38
C LYS A 623 -8.37 19.04 -40.37
N GLY A 624 -8.14 18.14 -41.32
CA GLY A 624 -9.06 17.76 -42.39
C GLY A 624 -9.04 18.67 -43.63
N MET A 625 -8.33 19.81 -43.60
CA MET A 625 -8.20 20.69 -44.77
C MET A 625 -7.19 20.10 -45.79
N PRO A 626 -7.21 20.52 -47.07
CA PRO A 626 -6.24 20.07 -48.08
C PRO A 626 -4.77 20.39 -47.71
N ARG A 627 -3.80 19.58 -48.16
CA ARG A 627 -2.34 19.75 -47.85
C ARG A 627 -1.78 21.14 -48.13
N ASP A 628 -2.30 21.81 -49.14
CA ASP A 628 -1.87 23.09 -49.68
C ASP A 628 -2.71 24.26 -49.14
N TYR A 629 -3.61 24.01 -48.18
CA TYR A 629 -4.41 25.04 -47.52
C TYR A 629 -3.52 26.18 -47.02
N ALA A 630 -3.65 27.35 -47.63
CA ALA A 630 -2.65 28.42 -47.54
C ALA A 630 -2.31 28.85 -46.09
N PRO A 631 -3.26 28.94 -45.14
CA PRO A 631 -2.95 29.20 -43.73
C PRO A 631 -2.04 28.14 -43.07
N ALA A 632 -2.19 26.87 -43.44
CA ALA A 632 -1.39 25.76 -42.91
C ALA A 632 0.03 25.71 -43.50
N CYS A 633 0.31 26.45 -44.58
CA CYS A 633 1.63 26.52 -45.22
C CYS A 633 2.54 27.61 -44.64
N LYS A 634 2.12 28.28 -43.55
CA LYS A 634 2.89 29.35 -42.89
C LYS A 634 3.58 28.86 -41.62
N GLU A 635 4.90 29.03 -41.57
CA GLU A 635 5.71 28.79 -40.38
C GLU A 635 5.29 29.74 -39.27
N ARG A 636 5.06 29.21 -38.07
CA ARG A 636 4.60 30.01 -36.93
C ARG A 636 4.93 29.38 -35.59
N VAL A 637 5.06 30.23 -34.58
CA VAL A 637 5.08 29.79 -33.18
C VAL A 637 3.70 29.25 -32.82
N VAL A 638 3.63 28.14 -32.11
CA VAL A 638 2.39 27.50 -31.65
C VAL A 638 2.47 27.16 -30.16
N PRO A 639 1.33 27.02 -29.46
CA PRO A 639 1.32 26.55 -28.08
C PRO A 639 1.98 25.17 -27.91
N ALA A 640 1.71 24.25 -28.84
CA ALA A 640 2.27 22.91 -28.80
C ALA A 640 2.35 22.28 -30.20
N VAL A 641 3.12 21.20 -30.33
CA VAL A 641 3.17 20.29 -31.49
C VAL A 641 2.99 18.86 -31.01
N THR A 642 2.53 17.96 -31.88
CA THR A 642 2.21 16.59 -31.45
C THR A 642 3.46 15.73 -31.28
N GLY A 643 3.38 14.75 -30.37
CA GLY A 643 4.41 13.75 -30.14
C GLY A 643 4.67 12.82 -31.32
N ALA A 644 3.80 12.81 -32.35
CA ALA A 644 4.00 12.00 -33.55
C ALA A 644 5.29 12.38 -34.31
N CYS A 645 5.66 13.67 -34.31
CA CYS A 645 7.01 14.10 -34.68
C CYS A 645 7.38 15.40 -33.96
N LEU A 646 8.34 15.33 -33.04
CA LEU A 646 8.81 16.48 -32.25
C LEU A 646 10.34 16.45 -32.14
N VAL A 647 10.99 17.54 -32.59
CA VAL A 647 12.45 17.67 -32.60
C VAL A 647 12.89 18.75 -31.62
N LEU A 648 13.83 18.43 -30.72
CA LEU A 648 14.28 19.32 -29.64
C LEU A 648 15.70 19.01 -29.14
N PRO A 649 16.41 19.97 -28.52
CA PRO A 649 17.71 19.72 -27.92
C PRO A 649 17.62 18.69 -26.79
N ARG A 650 18.52 17.70 -26.78
CA ARG A 650 18.57 16.66 -25.74
C ARG A 650 18.78 17.25 -24.35
N ALA A 651 19.62 18.28 -24.24
CA ALA A 651 19.86 18.98 -22.98
C ALA A 651 18.58 19.64 -22.44
N LEU A 652 17.77 20.24 -23.30
CA LEU A 652 16.50 20.84 -22.89
C LEU A 652 15.48 19.76 -22.49
N PHE A 653 15.40 18.65 -23.23
CA PHE A 653 14.55 17.52 -22.85
C PHE A 653 14.89 16.99 -21.45
N ALA A 654 16.18 16.82 -21.15
CA ALA A 654 16.64 16.45 -19.82
C ALA A 654 16.32 17.52 -18.76
N GLU A 655 16.55 18.80 -19.07
CA GLU A 655 16.28 19.94 -18.18
C GLU A 655 14.80 20.01 -17.74
N VAL A 656 13.88 19.74 -18.67
CA VAL A 656 12.43 19.78 -18.40
C VAL A 656 11.88 18.45 -17.86
N GLY A 657 12.73 17.43 -17.69
CA GLY A 657 12.33 16.12 -17.16
C GLY A 657 11.59 15.22 -18.15
N GLY A 658 11.73 15.46 -19.46
CA GLY A 658 11.16 14.63 -20.52
C GLY A 658 9.63 14.55 -20.52
N PHE A 659 9.10 13.49 -21.14
CA PHE A 659 7.67 13.21 -21.12
C PHE A 659 7.24 12.84 -19.70
N THR A 660 6.15 13.44 -19.22
CA THR A 660 5.58 13.01 -17.94
C THR A 660 4.97 11.62 -18.10
N GLU A 661 5.32 10.73 -17.19
CA GLU A 661 4.78 9.38 -17.17
C GLU A 661 3.50 9.30 -16.34
N ASP A 662 2.87 10.41 -15.92
CA ASP A 662 1.72 10.39 -15.01
C ASP A 662 0.36 10.21 -15.72
N TYR A 663 0.32 10.45 -17.03
CA TYR A 663 -0.88 10.26 -17.83
C TYR A 663 -1.14 8.76 -18.06
N VAL A 664 -2.41 8.37 -17.97
CA VAL A 664 -2.82 6.98 -18.16
C VAL A 664 -3.19 6.74 -19.62
N ILE A 665 -2.49 5.80 -20.28
CA ILE A 665 -2.83 5.33 -21.64
C ILE A 665 -2.72 6.43 -22.73
N GLY A 666 -2.07 7.58 -22.50
CA GLY A 666 -1.73 8.56 -23.57
C GLY A 666 -2.48 9.91 -23.59
N ASP A 667 -2.34 10.64 -24.71
CA ASP A 667 -3.09 11.83 -25.20
C ASP A 667 -2.59 13.24 -24.80
N TYR A 668 -2.00 13.41 -23.61
CA TYR A 668 -1.59 14.74 -23.11
C TYR A 668 -0.07 14.89 -22.90
N GLU A 669 0.74 13.87 -23.21
CA GLU A 669 2.17 13.89 -22.89
C GLU A 669 2.95 14.87 -23.78
N ASP A 670 2.50 15.08 -25.01
CA ASP A 670 3.13 15.99 -25.98
C ASP A 670 2.86 17.46 -25.66
N SER A 671 1.62 17.82 -25.33
CA SER A 671 1.26 19.16 -24.87
C SER A 671 1.92 19.49 -23.53
N ASP A 672 1.97 18.55 -22.58
CA ASP A 672 2.67 18.72 -21.30
C ASP A 672 4.17 19.01 -21.51
N LEU A 673 4.84 18.27 -22.41
CA LEU A 673 6.23 18.55 -22.77
C LEU A 673 6.40 19.95 -23.38
N CYS A 674 5.51 20.34 -24.30
CA CYS A 674 5.52 21.68 -24.90
C CYS A 674 5.29 22.80 -23.87
N LEU A 675 4.43 22.57 -22.89
CA LEU A 675 4.13 23.51 -21.82
C LEU A 675 5.28 23.63 -20.84
N LYS A 676 5.96 22.53 -20.48
CA LYS A 676 7.21 22.56 -19.72
C LYS A 676 8.31 23.38 -20.41
N ILE A 677 8.46 23.20 -21.73
CA ILE A 677 9.40 23.98 -22.54
C ILE A 677 9.02 25.47 -22.54
N THR A 678 7.72 25.76 -22.68
CA THR A 678 7.20 27.14 -22.65
C THR A 678 7.42 27.80 -21.28
N ALA A 679 7.24 27.06 -20.18
CA ALA A 679 7.53 27.53 -18.82
C ALA A 679 9.02 27.86 -18.60
N ARG A 680 9.93 27.38 -19.45
CA ARG A 680 11.35 27.77 -19.49
C ARG A 680 11.64 28.94 -20.43
N GLY A 681 10.61 29.67 -20.85
CA GLY A 681 10.73 30.83 -21.75
C GLY A 681 11.14 30.48 -23.18
N ARG A 682 11.04 29.21 -23.57
CA ARG A 682 11.32 28.74 -24.93
C ARG A 682 10.03 28.67 -25.74
N ARG A 683 10.13 28.73 -27.07
CA ARG A 683 8.97 28.72 -27.98
C ARG A 683 8.88 27.41 -28.75
N ILE A 684 7.66 26.99 -29.08
CA ILE A 684 7.40 25.84 -29.94
C ILE A 684 7.11 26.32 -31.36
N LEU A 685 7.76 25.73 -32.36
CA LEU A 685 7.65 26.13 -33.75
C LEU A 685 6.98 25.05 -34.60
N TYR A 686 6.01 25.45 -35.40
CA TYR A 686 5.45 24.62 -36.47
C TYR A 686 6.15 24.95 -37.80
N ALA A 687 6.70 23.93 -38.47
CA ALA A 687 7.51 24.03 -39.68
C ALA A 687 6.83 23.35 -40.89
N PRO A 688 6.01 24.07 -41.68
CA PRO A 688 5.23 23.49 -42.78
C PRO A 688 6.05 23.09 -44.01
N SER A 689 7.31 23.53 -44.10
CA SER A 689 8.19 23.16 -45.22
C SER A 689 8.69 21.71 -45.12
N VAL A 690 8.38 21.02 -44.01
CA VAL A 690 8.68 19.61 -43.81
C VAL A 690 7.35 18.90 -43.67
N GLU A 691 7.07 17.99 -44.58
CA GLU A 691 5.83 17.21 -44.61
C GLU A 691 6.16 15.74 -44.31
N LEU A 692 5.40 15.14 -43.40
CA LEU A 692 5.45 13.71 -43.11
C LEU A 692 4.04 13.15 -43.21
N TYR A 693 3.90 11.92 -43.71
CA TYR A 693 2.68 11.15 -43.55
C TYR A 693 2.66 10.53 -42.15
N HIS A 694 1.52 10.57 -41.48
CA HIS A 694 1.25 9.82 -40.25
C HIS A 694 0.09 8.87 -40.55
N LEU A 695 0.43 7.61 -40.80
CA LEU A 695 -0.43 6.61 -41.43
C LEU A 695 -1.41 5.96 -40.43
N GLU A 696 -1.89 6.73 -39.44
CA GLU A 696 -2.72 6.32 -38.30
C GLU A 696 -3.70 5.18 -38.65
N ARG A 697 -3.32 3.91 -38.41
CA ARG A 697 -4.25 2.77 -38.50
C ARG A 697 -4.65 2.29 -37.12
N LYS A 698 -5.96 2.38 -36.86
CA LYS A 698 -6.86 1.47 -36.12
C LYS A 698 -6.44 0.77 -34.80
N SER A 699 -5.28 0.96 -34.19
CA SER A 699 -5.09 0.50 -32.80
C SER A 699 -5.98 1.31 -31.84
N MET A 700 -6.32 2.55 -32.22
CA MET A 700 -7.33 3.38 -31.57
C MET A 700 -8.78 3.03 -31.90
N LYS A 701 -9.11 2.19 -32.90
CA LYS A 701 -10.52 1.80 -33.15
C LYS A 701 -11.06 0.84 -32.09
N GLU A 702 -10.19 0.10 -31.40
CA GLU A 702 -10.54 -0.59 -30.14
C GLU A 702 -10.61 0.38 -28.94
N SER A 703 -10.22 1.65 -29.15
CA SER A 703 -10.16 2.74 -28.16
C SER A 703 -11.24 3.82 -28.39
N ALA A 704 -12.31 3.53 -29.15
CA ALA A 704 -13.46 4.44 -29.17
C ALA A 704 -14.01 4.70 -27.75
N ASP A 705 -13.89 3.70 -26.86
CA ASP A 705 -14.16 3.82 -25.42
C ASP A 705 -13.10 4.66 -24.65
N TYR A 706 -11.90 4.85 -25.20
CA TYR A 706 -10.78 5.58 -24.58
C TYR A 706 -10.90 7.10 -24.79
N MET A 707 -11.16 7.57 -26.02
CA MET A 707 -11.28 9.00 -26.38
C MET A 707 -12.46 9.71 -25.69
N ARG A 708 -13.38 8.95 -25.07
CA ARG A 708 -14.49 9.47 -24.25
C ARG A 708 -14.57 8.78 -22.88
N GLY A 709 -13.56 8.00 -22.52
CA GLY A 709 -13.51 7.18 -21.32
C GLY A 709 -13.04 7.93 -20.08
N ILE A 710 -13.04 7.25 -18.94
CA ILE A 710 -12.50 7.79 -17.68
C ILE A 710 -11.01 8.14 -17.82
N ALA A 711 -10.24 7.39 -18.62
CA ALA A 711 -8.82 7.64 -18.83
C ALA A 711 -8.55 9.04 -19.39
N TRP A 712 -9.27 9.39 -20.46
CA TRP A 712 -9.21 10.72 -21.06
C TRP A 712 -9.68 11.82 -20.10
N GLN A 713 -10.79 11.59 -19.37
CA GLN A 713 -11.28 12.57 -18.39
C GLN A 713 -10.25 12.80 -17.27
N TYR A 714 -9.62 11.74 -16.77
CA TYR A 714 -8.54 11.79 -15.78
C TYR A 714 -7.33 12.57 -16.32
N ASN A 715 -6.87 12.27 -17.53
CA ASN A 715 -5.71 12.96 -18.12
C ASN A 715 -6.01 14.43 -18.39
N CYS A 716 -7.21 14.74 -18.86
CA CYS A 716 -7.69 16.12 -19.06
C CYS A 716 -7.70 16.90 -17.74
N ALA A 717 -8.25 16.31 -16.67
CA ALA A 717 -8.26 16.91 -15.33
C ALA A 717 -6.83 17.11 -14.78
N LEU A 718 -5.96 16.10 -14.94
CA LEU A 718 -4.56 16.20 -14.51
C LEU A 718 -3.79 17.27 -15.28
N HIS A 719 -3.99 17.37 -16.61
CA HIS A 719 -3.37 18.38 -17.45
C HIS A 719 -3.87 19.79 -17.09
N ALA A 720 -5.18 19.96 -16.89
CA ALA A 720 -5.76 21.22 -16.45
C ALA A 720 -5.25 21.63 -15.05
N ALA A 721 -5.14 20.69 -14.10
CA ALA A 721 -4.61 20.96 -12.78
C ALA A 721 -3.13 21.41 -12.79
N ARG A 722 -2.34 20.95 -13.78
CA ARG A 722 -0.93 21.34 -13.92
C ARG A 722 -0.73 22.65 -14.65
N TRP A 723 -1.51 22.87 -15.70
CA TRP A 723 -1.19 23.87 -16.72
C TRP A 723 -2.32 24.85 -17.00
N GLY A 724 -3.47 24.75 -16.32
CA GLY A 724 -4.66 25.55 -16.58
C GLY A 724 -4.38 27.06 -16.61
N ASP A 725 -3.60 27.55 -15.65
CA ASP A 725 -3.22 28.97 -15.58
C ASP A 725 -2.33 29.37 -16.75
N LEU A 726 -1.27 28.61 -17.02
CA LEU A 726 -0.37 28.87 -18.14
C LEU A 726 -1.08 28.79 -19.50
N ILE A 727 -1.98 27.84 -19.67
CA ILE A 727 -2.81 27.71 -20.87
C ILE A 727 -3.69 28.95 -21.03
N THR A 728 -4.32 29.41 -19.94
CA THR A 728 -5.13 30.64 -19.95
C THR A 728 -4.29 31.83 -20.42
N ASP A 729 -3.11 32.04 -19.84
CA ASP A 729 -2.20 33.12 -20.21
C ASP A 729 -1.78 33.07 -21.69
N ILE A 730 -1.42 31.87 -22.18
CA ILE A 730 -1.04 31.65 -23.59
C ILE A 730 -2.19 32.00 -24.52
N MET A 731 -3.42 31.63 -24.14
CA MET A 731 -4.61 31.81 -24.98
C MET A 731 -5.18 33.24 -24.90
N GLU A 732 -4.96 33.98 -23.81
CA GLU A 732 -5.45 35.36 -23.61
C GLU A 732 -4.47 36.46 -24.04
N SER A 733 -3.19 36.13 -24.16
CA SER A 733 -2.15 37.02 -24.69
C SER A 733 -2.50 37.59 -26.07
N PRO A 734 -1.96 38.75 -26.51
CA PRO A 734 -2.28 39.35 -27.82
C PRO A 734 -2.08 38.38 -29.01
N GLY A 735 -1.06 37.51 -28.92
CA GLY A 735 -0.85 36.40 -29.86
C GLY A 735 -1.90 35.28 -29.76
N GLY A 736 -2.42 35.01 -28.56
CA GLY A 736 -3.53 34.09 -28.29
C GLY A 736 -4.88 34.61 -28.79
N ARG A 737 -5.17 35.91 -28.62
CA ARG A 737 -6.39 36.56 -29.15
C ARG A 737 -6.49 36.47 -30.67
N ARG A 738 -5.36 36.55 -31.37
CA ARG A 738 -5.28 36.35 -32.83
C ARG A 738 -5.60 34.89 -33.22
N ARG A 739 -5.10 33.90 -32.46
CA ARG A 739 -5.43 32.47 -32.65
C ARG A 739 -6.91 32.17 -32.38
N ARG A 740 -7.52 32.84 -31.40
CA ARG A 740 -8.97 32.71 -31.11
C ARG A 740 -9.85 33.23 -32.26
N ARG A 741 -9.40 34.24 -33.02
CA ARG A 741 -10.07 34.68 -34.26
C ARG A 741 -9.90 33.70 -35.41
N GLU A 742 -8.75 33.03 -35.52
CA GLU A 742 -8.56 31.95 -36.52
C GLU A 742 -9.49 30.75 -36.26
N ARG A 743 -9.84 30.49 -34.99
CA ARG A 743 -10.86 29.50 -34.60
C ARG A 743 -12.25 29.83 -35.16
N SER A 744 -12.69 31.10 -35.16
CA SER A 744 -14.03 31.47 -35.63
C SER A 744 -14.18 31.42 -37.16
N LEU A 745 -13.09 31.23 -37.89
CA LEU A 745 -13.08 31.07 -39.35
C LEU A 745 -13.02 29.60 -39.79
N CYS A 746 -12.81 28.67 -38.85
CA CYS A 746 -12.71 27.23 -39.11
C CYS A 746 -13.93 26.44 -38.60
N ALA A 747 -14.84 27.07 -37.85
CA ALA A 747 -16.16 26.56 -37.48
C ALA A 747 -17.20 27.20 -38.40
#